data_AF-A0A510UTI0-F1
#
_entry.id   AF-A0A510UTI0-F1
#
_cell.length_a   1.000
_cell.length_b   1.000
_cell.length_c   1.000
_cell.angle_alpha   90.00
_cell.angle_beta   90.00
_cell.angle_gamma   90.00
#
_symmetry.space_group_name_H-M   'P 1'
#
loop_
_entity.id
_entity.type
_entity.pdbx_description
1 polymer ?
#
loop_
_entity_poly.entity_id
_entity_poly.type
_entity_poly.pdbx_seq_one_letter_code
_entity_poly.pdbx_strand_id
1 'polypeptide(L)'
;MSTDLRPDPELAARAERTTPLMTLDPDALLASAHRHVRRRTAARVAGGALAVAAVAVLGANLAEHRTETPDPAQSTSPTQVARPFGDERVVEVADGLVAANRPAPQRAPDHRTNTLVDAATWQMDLGLTVRDHRLLLAVGPTGDQQQGAASYTRQSSDGSADGFGGGVWTWGTPSVADGVRFGSEVQGGRWSELVVVPTALRDPHVLLWSTSGFETDDGPTVAVELPTFAAPDGQLLAAALGEPSVAQAIQEGTSGIVFVGSDGRVVQAPCEDLPAPRCPTVEDVPGLAAAVAALTAAPQAPVATTTTLAQGVHATTSLARSTGTGWDTGLRVLRTWDDDEPGAVTFAPVSDAELRTARAVFEVPATHGLRASVAGLDGASVFAWSDDDSADRFPAQRYYPGSLRWDMNDDVRLLAGAVPRWMPEGRVVLWLPRGVEGVGGELVHALDVPTFADPAGSGARVYAVALDAGVAMVDLTTVRDALVFYVQDGVPARDVVEGSGKCTALHGDCLADQPDGGAALVAALAERGVDMDGVSLGAGVTPPSGEPAAQQAAPGITAAVEWADDVRLDLGDVEGRRVWLELPDRTADALVPTLFVDQALPQVQPRQLDLTSAGATQVSLPGVRALVAVGIAPQDGAWRAFVWSVSASAGGDLPVELPTVRRGERAVYAYVATDASGLFDTLSTDVWVSPDGDVLVPGCEGLTEDECEETGATPGLFADVREALG
;
A
#
# COMPACT_ATOMS: atom_id res chain seq x y z
N MET A 1 20.99 5.41 -72.36
CA MET A 1 21.52 6.79 -72.19
C MET A 1 20.46 7.76 -72.69
N SER A 2 20.03 8.70 -71.86
CA SER A 2 19.87 10.11 -72.23
C SER A 2 19.62 10.89 -70.94
N THR A 3 20.68 11.54 -70.49
CA THR A 3 20.72 12.61 -69.49
C THR A 3 20.51 13.89 -70.28
N ASP A 4 19.40 14.60 -70.09
CA ASP A 4 19.28 16.05 -70.40
C ASP A 4 17.85 16.56 -70.16
N LEU A 5 17.58 16.95 -68.91
CA LEU A 5 16.65 18.03 -68.57
C LEU A 5 17.16 18.62 -67.25
N ARG A 6 18.05 19.62 -67.33
CA ARG A 6 18.35 20.49 -66.19
C ARG A 6 17.74 21.87 -66.43
N PRO A 7 16.93 22.39 -65.49
CA PRO A 7 16.26 23.67 -65.63
C PRO A 7 17.25 24.84 -65.60
N ASP A 8 16.90 25.88 -66.36
CA ASP A 8 17.66 27.12 -66.54
C ASP A 8 17.88 27.84 -65.19
N PRO A 9 19.14 27.98 -64.75
CA PRO A 9 19.47 28.48 -63.42
C PRO A 9 19.14 29.96 -63.21
N GLU A 10 19.02 30.76 -64.28
CA GLU A 10 18.72 32.19 -64.12
C GLU A 10 17.26 32.45 -63.75
N LEU A 11 16.36 31.56 -64.15
CA LEU A 11 14.93 31.70 -63.90
C LEU A 11 14.57 31.31 -62.46
N ALA A 12 15.24 30.29 -61.93
CA ALA A 12 15.14 29.90 -60.51
C ALA A 12 15.66 31.00 -59.58
N ALA A 13 16.82 31.60 -59.90
CA ALA A 13 17.45 32.64 -59.09
C ALA A 13 16.65 33.96 -59.02
N ARG A 14 15.63 34.13 -59.87
CA ARG A 14 14.76 35.31 -59.88
C ARG A 14 13.48 35.09 -59.06
N ALA A 15 12.96 33.86 -59.00
CA ALA A 15 11.78 33.52 -58.21
C ALA A 15 12.06 33.52 -56.69
N GLU A 16 13.28 33.13 -56.28
CA GLU A 16 13.70 33.14 -54.87
C GLU A 16 13.85 34.55 -54.28
N ARG A 17 14.05 35.58 -55.09
CA ARG A 17 14.37 36.93 -54.59
C ARG A 17 13.18 37.83 -54.29
N THR A 18 11.96 37.46 -54.67
CA THR A 18 10.82 38.38 -54.64
C THR A 18 9.58 37.90 -53.89
N THR A 19 9.62 36.77 -53.20
CA THR A 19 8.42 36.23 -52.52
C THR A 19 8.70 35.96 -51.04
N PRO A 20 8.23 36.80 -50.10
CA PRO A 20 8.27 36.46 -48.68
C PRO A 20 7.25 35.35 -48.39
N LEU A 21 7.75 34.19 -47.99
CA LEU A 21 6.96 33.00 -47.64
C LEU A 21 6.32 33.19 -46.26
N MET A 22 5.02 33.48 -46.23
CA MET A 22 4.18 33.18 -45.07
C MET A 22 3.01 32.32 -45.53
N THR A 23 3.30 31.04 -45.71
CA THR A 23 2.30 29.98 -45.75
C THR A 23 2.38 29.26 -44.41
N LEU A 24 1.36 29.42 -43.57
CA LEU A 24 1.17 28.53 -42.43
C LEU A 24 1.04 27.12 -42.97
N ASP A 25 1.98 26.25 -42.61
CA ASP A 25 1.98 24.84 -42.97
C ASP A 25 0.89 24.13 -42.16
N PRO A 26 -0.25 23.74 -42.76
CA PRO A 26 -1.31 23.05 -42.06
C PRO A 26 -0.85 21.68 -41.56
N ASP A 27 0.16 21.06 -42.18
CA ASP A 27 0.75 19.80 -41.73
C ASP A 27 1.68 20.03 -40.53
N ALA A 28 2.34 21.19 -40.41
CA ALA A 28 3.08 21.55 -39.19
C ALA A 28 2.14 21.82 -38.01
N LEU A 29 0.97 22.43 -38.27
CA LEU A 29 -0.09 22.70 -37.29
C LEU A 29 -0.85 21.43 -36.87
N LEU A 30 -1.11 20.52 -37.81
CA LEU A 30 -1.65 19.19 -37.50
C LEU A 30 -0.60 18.28 -36.87
N ALA A 31 0.68 18.39 -37.23
CA ALA A 31 1.77 17.65 -36.59
C ALA A 31 2.12 18.17 -35.20
N SER A 32 1.88 19.45 -34.88
CA SER A 32 2.01 19.98 -33.52
C SER A 32 0.80 19.57 -32.67
N ALA A 33 -0.42 19.63 -33.20
CA ALA A 33 -1.63 19.14 -32.54
C ALA A 33 -1.59 17.62 -32.30
N HIS A 34 -1.16 16.83 -33.29
CA HIS A 34 -1.00 15.37 -33.14
C HIS A 34 0.18 15.00 -32.24
N ARG A 35 1.26 15.79 -32.15
CA ARG A 35 2.33 15.55 -31.17
C ARG A 35 1.90 15.90 -29.75
N HIS A 36 1.08 16.93 -29.56
CA HIS A 36 0.55 17.33 -28.26
C HIS A 36 -0.46 16.30 -27.73
N VAL A 37 -1.39 15.85 -28.57
CA VAL A 37 -2.36 14.80 -28.20
C VAL A 37 -1.65 13.45 -28.00
N ARG A 38 -0.73 13.04 -28.89
CA ARG A 38 -0.01 11.76 -28.75
C ARG A 38 0.99 11.72 -27.58
N ARG A 39 1.50 12.85 -27.09
CA ARG A 39 2.39 12.86 -25.91
C ARG A 39 1.60 12.74 -24.59
N ARG A 40 0.39 13.29 -24.49
CA ARG A 40 -0.44 13.11 -23.29
C ARG A 40 -1.20 11.79 -23.25
N THR A 41 -1.50 11.17 -24.39
CA THR A 41 -2.01 9.78 -24.38
C THR A 41 -0.92 8.75 -23.99
N ALA A 42 0.37 9.02 -24.14
CA ALA A 42 1.36 7.93 -24.25
C ALA A 42 2.25 7.62 -23.03
N ALA A 43 2.40 8.48 -22.00
CA ALA A 43 3.49 8.27 -21.03
C ALA A 43 3.12 7.67 -19.65
N ARG A 44 1.94 7.93 -19.07
CA ARG A 44 1.68 7.52 -17.65
C ARG A 44 0.46 6.63 -17.38
N VAL A 45 -0.37 6.39 -18.39
CA VAL A 45 -1.49 5.43 -18.29
C VAL A 45 -1.05 4.00 -18.70
N ALA A 46 0.18 3.83 -19.20
CA ALA A 46 0.67 2.63 -19.87
C ALA A 46 1.06 1.45 -18.95
N GLY A 47 0.92 1.54 -17.63
CA GLY A 47 1.17 0.41 -16.73
C GLY A 47 -0.07 -0.37 -16.30
N GLY A 48 -1.22 0.29 -16.09
CA GLY A 48 -2.34 -0.33 -15.36
C GLY A 48 -3.75 -0.13 -15.94
N ALA A 49 -4.04 0.95 -16.68
CA ALA A 49 -5.45 1.28 -16.96
C ALA A 49 -6.00 0.68 -18.28
N LEU A 50 -5.15 0.21 -19.19
CA LEU A 50 -5.63 -0.30 -20.50
C LEU A 50 -6.20 -1.72 -20.48
N ALA A 51 -6.01 -2.49 -19.39
CA ALA A 51 -6.65 -3.80 -19.25
C ALA A 51 -8.15 -3.72 -18.91
N VAL A 52 -8.61 -2.60 -18.33
CA VAL A 52 -9.99 -2.47 -17.80
C VAL A 52 -10.94 -1.84 -18.84
N ALA A 53 -10.46 -0.90 -19.65
CA ALA A 53 -11.31 -0.20 -20.63
C ALA A 53 -11.78 -1.09 -21.81
N ALA A 54 -11.06 -2.16 -22.15
CA ALA A 54 -11.48 -3.11 -23.19
C ALA A 54 -12.63 -4.04 -22.72
N VAL A 55 -12.81 -4.22 -21.40
CA VAL A 55 -13.83 -5.12 -20.83
C VAL A 55 -15.21 -4.47 -20.80
N ALA A 56 -15.28 -3.14 -20.62
CA ALA A 56 -16.55 -2.40 -20.60
C ALA A 56 -17.29 -2.41 -21.95
N VAL A 57 -16.57 -2.43 -23.08
CA VAL A 57 -17.17 -2.42 -24.43
C VAL A 57 -17.56 -3.84 -24.90
N LEU A 58 -16.92 -4.89 -24.40
CA LEU A 58 -17.27 -6.29 -24.70
C LEU A 58 -18.38 -6.85 -23.78
N GLY A 59 -18.52 -6.33 -22.56
CA GLY A 59 -19.59 -6.73 -21.62
C GLY A 59 -21.00 -6.33 -22.06
N ALA A 60 -21.15 -5.24 -22.82
CA ALA A 60 -22.46 -4.74 -23.25
C ALA A 60 -23.06 -5.48 -24.47
N ASN A 61 -22.28 -6.28 -25.22
CA ASN A 61 -22.76 -6.96 -26.44
C ASN A 61 -22.96 -8.48 -26.30
N LEU A 62 -22.74 -9.07 -25.12
CA LEU A 62 -22.93 -10.51 -24.89
C LEU A 62 -24.19 -10.88 -24.08
N ALA A 63 -25.01 -9.89 -23.71
CA ALA A 63 -26.16 -10.11 -22.84
C ALA A 63 -27.43 -10.63 -23.56
N GLU A 64 -27.46 -10.77 -24.89
CA GLU A 64 -28.74 -11.02 -25.56
C GLU A 64 -29.02 -12.47 -25.99
N HIS A 65 -28.07 -13.41 -25.98
CA HIS A 65 -28.38 -14.80 -26.37
C HIS A 65 -27.67 -15.82 -25.49
N ARG A 66 -28.39 -16.38 -24.50
CA ARG A 66 -28.33 -17.80 -24.09
C ARG A 66 -29.39 -18.10 -23.02
N THR A 67 -30.55 -18.53 -23.49
CA THR A 67 -31.34 -19.55 -22.79
C THR A 67 -30.72 -20.90 -23.09
N GLU A 68 -29.96 -21.48 -22.16
CA GLU A 68 -29.61 -22.90 -22.24
C GLU A 68 -29.36 -23.48 -20.84
N THR A 69 -29.92 -24.67 -20.67
CA THR A 69 -30.14 -25.52 -19.50
C THR A 69 -28.88 -25.75 -18.64
N PRO A 70 -28.98 -25.91 -17.30
CA PRO A 70 -27.80 -26.21 -16.47
C PRO A 70 -27.20 -27.58 -16.82
N ASP A 71 -25.89 -27.59 -17.07
CA ASP A 71 -25.05 -28.78 -17.27
C ASP A 71 -24.57 -29.31 -15.90
N PRO A 72 -24.98 -30.52 -15.46
CA PRO A 72 -24.57 -31.08 -14.17
C PRO A 72 -23.34 -31.99 -14.34
N ALA A 73 -22.15 -31.44 -14.64
CA ALA A 73 -20.94 -32.28 -14.72
C ALA A 73 -19.57 -31.58 -14.62
N GLN A 74 -19.46 -30.36 -14.10
CA GLN A 74 -18.15 -29.75 -13.81
C GLN A 74 -18.03 -29.37 -12.34
N SER A 75 -17.92 -30.38 -11.47
CA SER A 75 -17.34 -30.19 -10.14
C SER A 75 -15.85 -29.90 -10.31
N THR A 76 -15.49 -28.62 -10.41
CA THR A 76 -14.17 -28.17 -9.93
C THR A 76 -14.12 -28.48 -8.44
N SER A 77 -13.38 -29.52 -8.05
CA SER A 77 -13.16 -29.82 -6.63
C SER A 77 -12.69 -28.54 -5.94
N PRO A 78 -13.35 -28.07 -4.86
CA PRO A 78 -12.89 -26.92 -4.11
C PRO A 78 -11.44 -27.18 -3.68
N THR A 79 -10.51 -26.34 -4.12
CA THR A 79 -9.12 -26.37 -3.65
C THR A 79 -9.10 -25.81 -2.24
N GLN A 80 -9.06 -26.69 -1.25
CA GLN A 80 -8.83 -26.30 0.14
C GLN A 80 -7.36 -25.93 0.31
N VAL A 81 -7.08 -24.91 1.14
CA VAL A 81 -5.72 -24.44 1.41
C VAL A 81 -5.39 -24.65 2.89
N ALA A 82 -4.22 -25.25 3.16
CA ALA A 82 -3.71 -25.45 4.50
C ALA A 82 -3.44 -24.10 5.19
N ARG A 83 -3.70 -24.03 6.49
CA ARG A 83 -3.57 -22.81 7.30
C ARG A 83 -2.61 -23.06 8.46
N PRO A 84 -1.30 -22.86 8.26
CA PRO A 84 -0.32 -22.93 9.34
C PRO A 84 -0.30 -21.64 10.18
N PHE A 85 0.00 -21.76 11.47
CA PHE A 85 0.28 -20.68 12.42
C PHE A 85 1.80 -20.55 12.59
N GLY A 86 2.42 -19.67 11.81
CA GLY A 86 3.88 -19.45 11.84
C GLY A 86 4.68 -20.56 11.15
N ASP A 87 6.00 -20.55 11.38
CA ASP A 87 6.97 -21.43 10.68
C ASP A 87 7.35 -22.70 11.44
N GLU A 88 6.98 -22.80 12.71
CA GLU A 88 7.31 -23.95 13.55
C GLU A 88 6.57 -25.21 13.12
N ARG A 89 7.12 -26.39 13.43
CA ARG A 89 6.48 -27.68 13.08
C ARG A 89 5.23 -27.95 13.91
N VAL A 90 5.27 -27.53 15.17
CA VAL A 90 4.16 -27.61 16.12
C VAL A 90 3.98 -26.23 16.75
N VAL A 91 2.78 -25.93 17.21
CA VAL A 91 2.45 -24.66 17.87
C VAL A 91 1.61 -24.95 19.10
N GLU A 92 1.88 -24.25 20.20
CA GLU A 92 1.01 -24.31 21.38
C GLU A 92 -0.19 -23.39 21.15
N VAL A 93 -1.41 -23.95 21.18
CA VAL A 93 -2.67 -23.23 20.88
C VAL A 93 -3.48 -22.89 22.14
N ALA A 94 -3.10 -23.51 23.26
CA ALA A 94 -3.55 -23.26 24.62
C ALA A 94 -2.56 -23.91 25.58
N ASP A 95 -2.59 -23.51 26.86
CA ASP A 95 -1.68 -24.03 27.89
C ASP A 95 -1.74 -25.57 27.95
N GLY A 96 -0.63 -26.20 27.57
CA GLY A 96 -0.50 -27.66 27.53
C GLY A 96 -1.23 -28.34 26.36
N LEU A 97 -1.64 -27.61 25.33
CA LEU A 97 -2.22 -28.14 24.11
C LEU A 97 -1.38 -27.71 22.89
N VAL A 98 -0.66 -28.66 22.29
CA VAL A 98 0.16 -28.44 21.10
C VAL A 98 -0.49 -29.02 19.86
N ALA A 99 -0.44 -28.30 18.74
CA ALA A 99 -1.03 -28.70 17.46
C ALA A 99 0.03 -28.84 16.37
N ALA A 100 -0.21 -29.77 15.43
CA ALA A 100 0.66 -29.97 14.27
C ALA A 100 0.44 -28.83 13.27
N ASN A 101 1.49 -28.05 13.04
CA ASN A 101 1.42 -26.86 12.20
C ASN A 101 1.96 -27.14 10.79
N ARG A 102 3.20 -27.64 10.72
CA ARG A 102 3.90 -27.98 9.48
C ARG A 102 4.55 -29.35 9.63
N PRO A 103 3.89 -30.43 9.17
CA PRO A 103 4.43 -31.77 9.35
C PRO A 103 5.72 -31.98 8.56
N ALA A 104 6.51 -32.98 8.96
CA ALA A 104 7.74 -33.32 8.28
C ALA A 104 7.48 -33.76 6.83
N PRO A 105 8.48 -33.68 5.93
CA PRO A 105 8.34 -34.23 4.59
C PRO A 105 7.93 -35.70 4.60
N GLN A 106 7.11 -36.07 3.61
CA GLN A 106 6.74 -37.45 3.34
C GLN A 106 8.00 -38.33 3.20
N ARG A 107 7.94 -39.53 3.76
CA ARG A 107 8.99 -40.55 3.59
C ARG A 107 8.38 -41.92 3.31
N ALA A 108 9.21 -42.84 2.82
CA ALA A 108 8.82 -44.24 2.70
C ALA A 108 8.45 -44.81 4.09
N PRO A 109 7.49 -45.74 4.15
CA PRO A 109 7.09 -46.34 5.41
C PRO A 109 8.27 -47.03 6.08
N ASP A 110 8.47 -46.76 7.36
CA ASP A 110 9.43 -47.50 8.15
C ASP A 110 8.89 -48.91 8.42
N HIS A 111 9.52 -49.92 7.82
CA HIS A 111 9.17 -51.34 7.98
C HIS A 111 9.26 -51.85 9.42
N ARG A 112 9.89 -51.09 10.32
CA ARG A 112 9.95 -51.42 11.75
C ARG A 112 8.77 -50.87 12.54
N THR A 113 7.99 -49.96 11.93
CA THR A 113 6.78 -49.40 12.51
C THR A 113 5.59 -50.24 12.08
N ASN A 114 4.87 -50.81 13.05
CA ASN A 114 3.63 -51.52 12.75
C ASN A 114 2.55 -50.49 12.39
N THR A 115 2.28 -50.31 11.10
CA THR A 115 1.30 -49.35 10.61
C THR A 115 -0.11 -49.91 10.72
N LEU A 116 -1.09 -49.07 11.07
CA LEU A 116 -2.51 -49.45 11.02
C LEU A 116 -3.00 -49.78 9.59
N VAL A 117 -2.27 -49.33 8.57
CA VAL A 117 -2.49 -49.69 7.17
C VAL A 117 -1.37 -50.63 6.73
N ASP A 118 -1.70 -51.92 6.55
CA ASP A 118 -0.74 -52.99 6.20
C ASP A 118 0.02 -52.74 4.87
N ALA A 119 -0.52 -51.87 4.00
CA ALA A 119 0.04 -51.51 2.72
C ALA A 119 0.40 -50.01 2.62
N ALA A 120 0.76 -49.36 3.75
CA ALA A 120 1.18 -47.96 3.73
C ALA A 120 2.22 -47.73 2.61
N THR A 121 1.99 -46.72 1.78
CA THR A 121 2.90 -46.32 0.69
C THR A 121 3.82 -45.19 1.12
N TRP A 122 3.43 -44.46 2.18
CA TRP A 122 4.24 -43.43 2.79
C TRP A 122 3.83 -43.14 4.24
N GLN A 123 4.71 -42.44 4.94
CA GLN A 123 4.53 -41.97 6.30
C GLN A 123 4.98 -40.51 6.44
N MET A 124 4.40 -39.83 7.42
CA MET A 124 4.69 -38.44 7.77
C MET A 124 4.71 -38.29 9.30
N ASP A 125 5.72 -37.58 9.80
CA ASP A 125 5.85 -37.25 11.21
C ASP A 125 5.19 -35.89 11.46
N LEU A 126 4.19 -35.85 12.34
CA LEU A 126 3.44 -34.63 12.63
C LEU A 126 4.15 -33.73 13.66
N GLY A 127 5.30 -34.15 14.20
CA GLY A 127 6.06 -33.41 15.22
C GLY A 127 5.45 -33.47 16.63
N LEU A 128 4.29 -34.09 16.78
CA LEU A 128 3.59 -34.27 18.06
C LEU A 128 4.18 -35.46 18.82
N THR A 129 5.03 -35.18 19.81
CA THR A 129 5.79 -36.21 20.55
C THR A 129 5.46 -36.25 22.04
N VAL A 130 5.34 -37.47 22.58
CA VAL A 130 5.14 -37.77 24.01
C VAL A 130 6.20 -38.76 24.47
N ARG A 131 7.21 -38.30 25.22
CA ARG A 131 8.34 -39.14 25.65
C ARG A 131 8.97 -39.82 24.42
N ASP A 132 8.86 -41.15 24.33
CA ASP A 132 9.38 -41.97 23.21
C ASP A 132 8.32 -42.27 22.13
N HIS A 133 7.15 -41.63 22.19
CA HIS A 133 6.06 -41.79 21.23
C HIS A 133 5.99 -40.59 20.30
N ARG A 134 5.67 -40.82 19.04
CA ARG A 134 5.40 -39.79 18.04
C ARG A 134 4.10 -40.10 17.31
N LEU A 135 3.31 -39.07 16.99
CA LEU A 135 2.17 -39.24 16.11
C LEU A 135 2.63 -39.34 14.67
N LEU A 136 2.38 -40.49 14.04
CA LEU A 136 2.65 -40.72 12.63
C LEU A 136 1.35 -40.79 11.85
N LEU A 137 1.34 -40.11 10.71
CA LEU A 137 0.35 -40.29 9.66
C LEU A 137 0.90 -41.30 8.64
N ALA A 138 0.15 -42.35 8.34
CA ALA A 138 0.46 -43.35 7.34
C ALA A 138 -0.68 -43.48 6.34
N VAL A 139 -0.38 -43.60 5.05
CA VAL A 139 -1.42 -43.72 4.02
C VAL A 139 -1.05 -44.81 3.04
N GLY A 140 -2.00 -45.66 2.69
CA GLY A 140 -1.83 -46.76 1.75
C GLY A 140 -3.12 -47.12 1.03
N PRO A 141 -3.04 -47.83 -0.10
CA PRO A 141 -4.21 -48.26 -0.85
C PRO A 141 -5.01 -49.33 -0.09
N THR A 142 -6.32 -49.31 -0.28
CA THR A 142 -7.25 -50.38 0.09
C THR A 142 -8.21 -50.63 -1.06
N GLY A 143 -7.92 -51.65 -1.87
CA GLY A 143 -8.60 -51.84 -3.16
C GLY A 143 -8.26 -50.69 -4.13
N ASP A 144 -9.29 -50.11 -4.74
CA ASP A 144 -9.15 -48.97 -5.68
C ASP A 144 -9.17 -47.59 -4.98
N GLN A 145 -9.34 -47.56 -3.65
CA GLN A 145 -9.37 -46.33 -2.85
C GLN A 145 -8.08 -46.18 -2.04
N GLN A 146 -7.74 -44.95 -1.67
CA GLN A 146 -6.69 -44.70 -0.68
C GLN A 146 -7.31 -44.80 0.73
N GLN A 147 -6.54 -45.27 1.70
CA GLN A 147 -6.87 -45.21 3.13
C GLN A 147 -5.78 -44.44 3.87
N GLY A 148 -6.20 -43.46 4.65
CA GLY A 148 -5.34 -42.83 5.64
C GLY A 148 -5.55 -43.47 7.00
N ALA A 149 -4.46 -43.60 7.75
CA ALA A 149 -4.54 -43.88 9.17
C ALA A 149 -3.50 -43.06 9.91
N ALA A 150 -3.84 -42.60 11.10
CA ALA A 150 -2.85 -42.10 12.03
C ALA A 150 -2.76 -43.00 13.24
N SER A 151 -1.57 -43.09 13.80
CA SER A 151 -1.31 -43.86 15.02
C SER A 151 -0.18 -43.23 15.81
N TYR A 152 -0.27 -43.25 17.14
CA TYR A 152 0.88 -42.95 17.97
C TYR A 152 1.79 -44.16 17.98
N THR A 153 3.00 -44.01 17.45
CA THR A 153 3.96 -45.11 17.43
C THR A 153 5.03 -44.89 18.48
N ARG A 154 5.24 -45.90 19.33
CA ARG A 154 6.36 -45.92 20.28
C ARG A 154 7.57 -46.52 19.59
N GLN A 155 8.66 -45.78 19.42
CA GLN A 155 9.89 -46.39 18.93
C GLN A 155 10.65 -47.01 20.12
N SER A 156 10.81 -48.34 20.11
CA SER A 156 11.57 -49.04 21.13
C SER A 156 13.08 -48.91 20.89
N SER A 157 13.89 -49.24 21.89
CA SER A 157 15.35 -49.18 21.81
C SER A 157 15.96 -50.18 20.81
N ASP A 158 15.23 -51.25 20.45
CA ASP A 158 15.65 -52.18 19.39
C ASP A 158 15.23 -51.72 17.98
N GLY A 159 14.50 -50.61 17.91
CA GLY A 159 14.02 -49.99 16.69
C GLY A 159 12.67 -50.49 16.19
N SER A 160 12.05 -51.49 16.83
CA SER A 160 10.64 -51.85 16.61
C SER A 160 9.71 -50.75 17.10
N ALA A 161 8.52 -50.62 16.51
CA ALA A 161 7.55 -49.67 17.01
C ALA A 161 6.13 -50.22 17.04
N ASP A 162 5.49 -50.11 18.21
CA ASP A 162 4.12 -50.49 18.47
C ASP A 162 3.21 -49.25 18.35
N GLY A 163 2.17 -49.36 17.52
CA GLY A 163 1.15 -48.33 17.34
C GLY A 163 0.05 -48.46 18.40
N PHE A 164 -0.33 -47.34 19.01
CA PHE A 164 -1.49 -47.22 19.90
C PHE A 164 -2.32 -46.01 19.48
N GLY A 165 -3.65 -46.13 19.55
CA GLY A 165 -4.58 -45.03 19.24
C GLY A 165 -4.64 -44.64 17.76
N GLY A 166 -5.53 -43.68 17.48
CA GLY A 166 -5.87 -43.22 16.14
C GLY A 166 -6.86 -44.10 15.39
N GLY A 167 -7.22 -43.68 14.17
CA GLY A 167 -8.24 -44.34 13.36
C GLY A 167 -7.88 -44.41 11.89
N VAL A 168 -8.61 -45.24 11.15
CA VAL A 168 -8.49 -45.40 9.70
C VAL A 168 -9.67 -44.71 9.04
N TRP A 169 -9.42 -43.91 8.01
CA TRP A 169 -10.45 -43.37 7.13
C TRP A 169 -10.15 -43.69 5.68
N THR A 170 -11.20 -43.62 4.86
CA THR A 170 -11.08 -43.82 3.41
C THR A 170 -11.42 -42.51 2.72
N TRP A 171 -10.62 -42.15 1.72
CA TRP A 171 -10.82 -40.91 0.97
C TRP A 171 -12.09 -40.97 0.12
N GLY A 172 -12.80 -39.85 0.02
CA GLY A 172 -13.99 -39.72 -0.85
C GLY A 172 -15.24 -40.49 -0.38
N THR A 173 -15.26 -40.99 0.85
CA THR A 173 -16.48 -41.55 1.44
C THR A 173 -17.39 -40.46 1.99
N PRO A 174 -18.73 -40.68 2.08
CA PRO A 174 -19.66 -39.71 2.65
C PRO A 174 -19.27 -39.21 4.04
N SER A 175 -18.55 -40.00 4.84
CA SER A 175 -18.03 -39.62 6.15
C SER A 175 -17.02 -38.45 6.10
N VAL A 176 -16.39 -38.19 4.96
CA VAL A 176 -15.49 -37.03 4.78
C VAL A 176 -16.28 -35.76 4.45
N ALA A 177 -17.54 -35.85 4.01
CA ALA A 177 -18.37 -34.67 3.71
C ALA A 177 -18.74 -33.86 4.97
N ASP A 178 -18.78 -34.53 6.13
CA ASP A 178 -19.04 -33.93 7.44
C ASP A 178 -17.76 -33.80 8.30
N GLY A 179 -16.62 -34.24 7.75
CA GLY A 179 -15.36 -34.35 8.47
C GLY A 179 -15.33 -35.55 9.41
N VAL A 180 -14.12 -35.95 9.80
CA VAL A 180 -13.91 -37.11 10.69
C VAL A 180 -13.07 -36.68 11.87
N ARG A 181 -13.42 -37.17 13.07
CA ARG A 181 -12.71 -36.92 14.31
C ARG A 181 -12.21 -38.26 14.86
N PHE A 182 -10.97 -38.26 15.31
CA PHE A 182 -10.33 -39.39 15.99
C PHE A 182 -9.70 -38.87 17.29
N GLY A 183 -10.37 -39.13 18.40
CA GLY A 183 -9.89 -38.80 19.74
C GLY A 183 -9.37 -40.05 20.44
N SER A 184 -8.21 -39.96 21.11
CA SER A 184 -7.78 -41.06 21.96
C SER A 184 -6.98 -40.60 23.17
N GLU A 185 -7.15 -41.29 24.30
CA GLU A 185 -6.25 -41.14 25.43
C GLU A 185 -4.91 -41.85 25.12
N VAL A 186 -3.83 -41.09 25.22
CA VAL A 186 -2.46 -41.56 25.06
C VAL A 186 -1.88 -41.93 26.43
N GLN A 187 -0.96 -42.89 26.44
CA GLN A 187 -0.36 -43.40 27.67
C GLN A 187 0.19 -42.29 28.59
N GLY A 188 -0.21 -42.32 29.86
CA GLY A 188 0.18 -41.32 30.85
C GLY A 188 -0.83 -40.19 31.03
N GLY A 189 -2.09 -40.41 30.67
CA GLY A 189 -3.19 -39.47 30.84
C GLY A 189 -3.16 -38.31 29.84
N ARG A 190 -2.39 -38.42 28.75
CA ARG A 190 -2.37 -37.40 27.70
C ARG A 190 -3.49 -37.67 26.72
N TRP A 191 -3.86 -36.68 25.92
CA TRP A 191 -4.93 -36.82 24.94
C TRP A 191 -4.45 -36.43 23.55
N SER A 192 -4.99 -37.08 22.53
CA SER A 192 -4.68 -36.75 21.15
C SER A 192 -5.92 -36.58 20.32
N GLU A 193 -5.84 -35.64 19.38
CA GLU A 193 -6.84 -35.43 18.34
C GLU A 193 -6.22 -35.56 16.97
N LEU A 194 -6.93 -36.21 16.07
CA LEU A 194 -6.76 -36.05 14.64
C LEU A 194 -8.11 -35.77 14.01
N VAL A 195 -8.13 -34.82 13.10
CA VAL A 195 -9.32 -34.37 12.42
C VAL A 195 -9.09 -34.38 10.90
N VAL A 196 -10.02 -34.97 10.16
CA VAL A 196 -10.12 -34.87 8.70
C VAL A 196 -11.13 -33.79 8.37
N VAL A 197 -10.69 -32.75 7.66
CA VAL A 197 -11.51 -31.57 7.39
C VAL A 197 -12.52 -31.85 6.26
N PRO A 198 -13.76 -31.35 6.31
CA PRO A 198 -14.71 -31.60 5.24
C PRO A 198 -14.26 -31.01 3.91
N THR A 199 -14.14 -31.82 2.85
CA THR A 199 -13.65 -31.34 1.54
C THR A 199 -14.55 -30.29 0.89
N ALA A 200 -15.82 -30.24 1.29
CA ALA A 200 -16.80 -29.29 0.76
C ALA A 200 -16.69 -27.89 1.37
N LEU A 201 -15.88 -27.68 2.42
CA LEU A 201 -15.68 -26.37 3.02
C LEU A 201 -14.57 -25.61 2.31
N ARG A 202 -14.85 -24.34 1.98
CA ARG A 202 -13.87 -23.40 1.47
C ARG A 202 -13.14 -22.74 2.64
N ASP A 203 -11.81 -22.69 2.55
CA ASP A 203 -10.89 -22.15 3.54
C ASP A 203 -11.30 -22.43 5.01
N PRO A 204 -11.39 -23.71 5.38
CA PRO A 204 -11.97 -24.11 6.65
C PRO A 204 -11.09 -23.71 7.84
N HIS A 205 -11.71 -23.14 8.86
CA HIS A 205 -11.19 -23.10 10.23
C HIS A 205 -11.60 -24.38 10.97
N VAL A 206 -10.72 -24.87 11.85
CA VAL A 206 -10.99 -26.04 12.69
C VAL A 206 -10.97 -25.59 14.14
N LEU A 207 -12.12 -25.56 14.79
CA LEU A 207 -12.25 -25.25 16.21
C LEU A 207 -12.32 -26.53 17.03
N LEU A 208 -11.38 -26.70 17.94
CA LEU A 208 -11.50 -27.63 19.05
C LEU A 208 -12.16 -26.90 20.22
N TRP A 209 -13.29 -27.42 20.70
CA TRP A 209 -14.04 -26.82 21.80
C TRP A 209 -14.20 -27.79 22.98
N SER A 210 -14.33 -27.23 24.17
CA SER A 210 -14.58 -27.96 25.41
C SER A 210 -15.50 -27.14 26.33
N THR A 211 -16.52 -27.76 26.91
CA THR A 211 -17.37 -27.08 27.92
C THR A 211 -16.61 -26.69 29.18
N SER A 212 -15.47 -27.34 29.43
CA SER A 212 -14.56 -27.01 30.54
C SER A 212 -13.63 -25.85 30.20
N GLY A 213 -13.58 -25.45 28.94
CA GLY A 213 -12.66 -24.43 28.42
C GLY A 213 -11.22 -24.91 28.25
N PHE A 214 -10.39 -23.97 27.78
CA PHE A 214 -8.94 -24.03 27.63
C PHE A 214 -8.37 -22.76 28.24
N GLU A 215 -7.22 -22.86 28.88
CA GLU A 215 -6.46 -21.67 29.31
C GLU A 215 -5.56 -21.23 28.17
N THR A 216 -5.50 -19.92 27.93
CA THR A 216 -4.62 -19.28 26.94
C THR A 216 -3.95 -18.07 27.58
N ASP A 217 -2.95 -17.49 26.90
CA ASP A 217 -2.33 -16.23 27.34
C ASP A 217 -3.35 -15.09 27.55
N ASP A 218 -4.45 -15.09 26.78
CA ASP A 218 -5.54 -14.11 26.87
C ASP A 218 -6.62 -14.49 27.91
N GLY A 219 -6.41 -15.57 28.65
CA GLY A 219 -7.32 -16.12 29.64
C GLY A 219 -8.15 -17.31 29.14
N PRO A 220 -9.19 -17.70 29.91
CA PRO A 220 -9.97 -18.89 29.59
C PRO A 220 -10.86 -18.69 28.35
N THR A 221 -10.83 -19.64 27.42
CA THR A 221 -11.68 -19.69 26.23
C THR A 221 -12.41 -21.03 26.11
N VAL A 222 -13.57 -21.07 25.45
CA VAL A 222 -14.31 -22.32 25.22
C VAL A 222 -13.81 -23.09 24.00
N ALA A 223 -13.13 -22.40 23.08
CA ALA A 223 -12.66 -22.97 21.82
C ALA A 223 -11.30 -22.39 21.44
N VAL A 224 -10.48 -23.24 20.83
CA VAL A 224 -9.18 -22.90 20.25
C VAL A 224 -9.16 -23.32 18.79
N GLU A 225 -8.52 -22.52 17.95
CA GLU A 225 -8.34 -22.88 16.54
C GLU A 225 -7.13 -23.81 16.39
N LEU A 226 -7.30 -24.87 15.61
CA LEU A 226 -6.22 -25.78 15.23
C LEU A 226 -5.69 -25.40 13.84
N PRO A 227 -4.37 -25.30 13.66
CA PRO A 227 -3.78 -25.17 12.32
C PRO A 227 -4.15 -26.39 11.47
N THR A 228 -4.25 -26.17 10.16
CA THR A 228 -4.48 -27.24 9.19
C THR A 228 -3.27 -27.46 8.31
N PHE A 229 -3.03 -28.71 7.95
CA PHE A 229 -1.99 -29.11 7.01
C PHE A 229 -2.56 -30.04 5.93
N ALA A 230 -1.96 -29.98 4.74
CA ALA A 230 -2.37 -30.85 3.65
C ALA A 230 -1.69 -32.22 3.75
N ALA A 231 -2.48 -33.29 3.67
CA ALA A 231 -1.99 -34.59 3.29
C ALA A 231 -1.48 -34.55 1.82
N PRO A 232 -0.63 -35.49 1.40
CA PRO A 232 -0.09 -35.59 0.04
C PRO A 232 -1.10 -35.62 -1.11
N ASP A 233 -2.35 -36.03 -0.85
CA ASP A 233 -3.44 -36.00 -1.83
C ASP A 233 -4.24 -34.69 -1.82
N GLY A 234 -3.84 -33.72 -0.99
CA GLY A 234 -4.46 -32.41 -0.86
C GLY A 234 -5.54 -32.31 0.22
N GLN A 235 -5.91 -33.41 0.89
CA GLN A 235 -6.84 -33.32 2.00
C GLN A 235 -6.27 -32.46 3.13
N LEU A 236 -7.07 -31.54 3.67
CA LEU A 236 -6.73 -30.89 4.93
C LEU A 236 -7.01 -31.76 6.15
N LEU A 237 -6.02 -31.79 7.05
CA LEU A 237 -6.04 -32.43 8.35
C LEU A 237 -5.69 -31.40 9.43
N ALA A 238 -6.13 -31.63 10.66
CA ALA A 238 -5.65 -30.94 11.85
C ALA A 238 -5.35 -31.97 12.93
N ALA A 239 -4.27 -31.78 13.70
CA ALA A 239 -3.92 -32.72 14.77
C ALA A 239 -3.44 -31.97 16.00
N ALA A 240 -3.78 -32.47 17.18
CA ALA A 240 -3.39 -31.89 18.45
C ALA A 240 -3.03 -32.95 19.49
N LEU A 241 -2.25 -32.54 20.48
CA LEU A 241 -1.80 -33.34 21.60
C LEU A 241 -1.90 -32.49 22.88
N GLY A 242 -2.73 -32.94 23.81
CA GLY A 242 -2.94 -32.32 25.11
C GLY A 242 -2.17 -33.01 26.23
N GLU A 243 -1.64 -32.21 27.14
CA GLU A 243 -1.11 -32.62 28.44
C GLU A 243 -2.22 -33.20 29.34
N PRO A 244 -1.86 -33.86 30.47
CA PRO A 244 -2.86 -34.49 31.32
C PRO A 244 -3.94 -33.55 31.87
N SER A 245 -3.64 -32.27 32.09
CA SER A 245 -4.64 -31.26 32.45
C SER A 245 -5.68 -31.03 31.36
N VAL A 246 -5.24 -30.92 30.10
CA VAL A 246 -6.13 -30.76 28.94
C VAL A 246 -6.94 -32.03 28.69
N ALA A 247 -6.30 -33.20 28.80
CA ALA A 247 -6.98 -34.48 28.72
C ALA A 247 -8.08 -34.62 29.79
N GLN A 248 -7.77 -34.25 31.03
CA GLN A 248 -8.74 -34.22 32.11
C GLN A 248 -9.89 -33.25 31.80
N ALA A 249 -9.61 -32.03 31.32
CA ALA A 249 -10.65 -31.07 30.95
C ALA A 249 -11.57 -31.60 29.82
N ILE A 250 -11.00 -32.33 28.86
CA ILE A 250 -11.72 -32.99 27.76
C ILE A 250 -12.54 -34.19 28.24
N GLN A 251 -12.05 -34.95 29.22
CA GLN A 251 -12.72 -36.11 29.81
C GLN A 251 -13.83 -35.73 30.79
N GLU A 252 -13.62 -34.68 31.59
CA GLU A 252 -14.58 -34.17 32.57
C GLU A 252 -15.69 -33.33 31.92
N GLY A 253 -15.39 -32.72 30.77
CA GLY A 253 -16.34 -31.93 29.97
C GLY A 253 -16.91 -32.68 28.77
N THR A 254 -17.74 -31.99 28.00
CA THR A 254 -18.03 -32.38 26.62
C THR A 254 -17.09 -31.61 25.70
N SER A 255 -16.44 -32.30 24.77
CA SER A 255 -15.58 -31.68 23.76
C SER A 255 -16.01 -32.08 22.36
N GLY A 256 -15.66 -31.25 21.38
CA GLY A 256 -15.99 -31.50 19.99
C GLY A 256 -15.12 -30.72 19.02
N ILE A 257 -15.34 -31.00 17.74
CA ILE A 257 -14.75 -30.26 16.64
C ILE A 257 -15.86 -29.57 15.86
N VAL A 258 -15.65 -28.30 15.54
CA VAL A 258 -16.47 -27.55 14.59
C VAL A 258 -15.58 -27.07 13.46
N PHE A 259 -16.03 -27.31 12.24
CA PHE A 259 -15.44 -26.77 11.02
C PHE A 259 -16.23 -25.55 10.58
N VAL A 260 -15.54 -24.46 10.27
CA VAL A 260 -16.17 -23.20 9.88
C VAL A 260 -15.57 -22.78 8.54
N GLY A 261 -16.37 -22.81 7.47
CA GLY A 261 -15.96 -22.32 6.16
C GLY A 261 -15.93 -20.79 6.11
N SER A 262 -15.12 -20.24 5.21
CA SER A 262 -15.09 -18.80 4.92
C SER A 262 -16.41 -18.27 4.35
N ASP A 263 -17.27 -19.15 3.82
CA ASP A 263 -18.63 -18.86 3.37
C ASP A 263 -19.66 -18.82 4.52
N GLY A 264 -19.20 -18.98 5.76
CA GLY A 264 -20.03 -19.03 6.96
C GLY A 264 -20.70 -20.39 7.18
N ARG A 265 -20.44 -21.40 6.33
CA ARG A 265 -20.98 -22.74 6.54
C ARG A 265 -20.29 -23.40 7.72
N VAL A 266 -21.10 -23.85 8.67
CA VAL A 266 -20.62 -24.55 9.87
C VAL A 266 -20.95 -26.03 9.76
N VAL A 267 -19.94 -26.89 9.94
CA VAL A 267 -20.10 -28.35 9.94
C VAL A 267 -19.54 -28.86 11.25
N GLN A 268 -20.30 -29.69 11.97
CA GLN A 268 -19.85 -30.26 13.22
C GLN A 268 -19.35 -31.70 12.99
N ALA A 269 -18.16 -32.01 13.50
CA ALA A 269 -17.66 -33.37 13.41
C ALA A 269 -18.52 -34.32 14.28
N PRO A 270 -18.73 -35.57 13.85
CA PRO A 270 -19.42 -36.57 14.69
C PRO A 270 -18.68 -36.80 16.02
N CYS A 271 -19.43 -37.03 17.10
CA CYS A 271 -18.88 -37.46 18.39
C CYS A 271 -18.72 -38.99 18.38
N GLU A 272 -17.52 -39.51 18.65
CA GLU A 272 -17.20 -40.94 18.51
C GLU A 272 -17.99 -41.87 19.46
N ASP A 273 -18.44 -41.38 20.63
CA ASP A 273 -18.94 -42.24 21.71
C ASP A 273 -20.41 -42.04 22.13
N LEU A 274 -21.13 -41.13 21.46
CA LEU A 274 -22.54 -40.89 21.80
C LEU A 274 -23.45 -41.62 20.81
N PRO A 275 -24.39 -42.47 21.29
CA PRO A 275 -25.42 -43.01 20.41
C PRO A 275 -26.16 -41.83 19.79
N ALA A 276 -26.02 -41.67 18.47
CA ALA A 276 -26.70 -40.63 17.71
C ALA A 276 -28.17 -40.56 18.15
N PRO A 277 -28.66 -39.46 18.77
CA PRO A 277 -28.29 -38.09 18.42
C PRO A 277 -28.05 -37.15 19.64
N ARG A 278 -27.05 -36.27 19.47
CA ARG A 278 -26.88 -34.92 20.05
C ARG A 278 -25.45 -34.76 20.57
N CYS A 279 -24.50 -34.70 19.65
CA CYS A 279 -23.42 -33.76 19.89
C CYS A 279 -24.08 -32.40 20.20
N PRO A 280 -23.67 -31.70 21.26
CA PRO A 280 -24.15 -30.35 21.53
C PRO A 280 -23.96 -29.51 20.27
N THR A 281 -25.00 -28.85 19.78
CA THR A 281 -24.83 -27.94 18.64
C THR A 281 -23.96 -26.74 19.05
N VAL A 282 -23.58 -25.92 18.07
CA VAL A 282 -22.84 -24.67 18.33
C VAL A 282 -23.56 -23.77 19.33
N GLU A 283 -24.90 -23.80 19.33
CA GLU A 283 -25.76 -23.05 20.26
C GLU A 283 -25.87 -23.69 21.65
N ASP A 284 -25.65 -25.01 21.77
CA ASP A 284 -25.74 -25.74 23.03
C ASP A 284 -24.49 -25.54 23.92
N VAL A 285 -23.38 -25.11 23.34
CA VAL A 285 -22.10 -24.88 24.04
C VAL A 285 -21.93 -23.39 24.34
N PRO A 286 -22.01 -22.95 25.61
CA PRO A 286 -21.89 -21.53 25.97
C PRO A 286 -20.58 -20.92 25.45
N GLY A 287 -20.70 -19.86 24.64
CA GLY A 287 -19.55 -19.15 24.04
C GLY A 287 -19.11 -19.71 22.68
N LEU A 288 -19.45 -20.94 22.30
CA LEU A 288 -19.01 -21.53 21.02
C LEU A 288 -19.63 -20.81 19.83
N ALA A 289 -20.91 -20.45 19.91
CA ALA A 289 -21.57 -19.61 18.90
C ALA A 289 -20.87 -18.26 18.71
N ALA A 290 -20.34 -17.66 19.78
CA ALA A 290 -19.58 -16.41 19.69
C ALA A 290 -18.20 -16.64 19.05
N ALA A 291 -17.54 -17.76 19.35
CA ALA A 291 -16.28 -18.14 18.71
C ALA A 291 -16.45 -18.42 17.20
N VAL A 292 -17.48 -19.18 16.82
CA VAL A 292 -17.84 -19.43 15.41
C VAL A 292 -18.23 -18.12 14.71
N ALA A 293 -19.01 -17.27 15.38
CA ALA A 293 -19.35 -15.95 14.86
C ALA A 293 -18.10 -15.09 14.67
N ALA A 294 -17.11 -15.14 15.56
CA ALA A 294 -15.87 -14.37 15.43
C ALA A 294 -15.07 -14.77 14.17
N LEU A 295 -15.04 -16.06 13.82
CA LEU A 295 -14.38 -16.54 12.59
C LEU A 295 -15.16 -16.22 11.31
N THR A 296 -16.48 -16.19 11.41
CA THR A 296 -17.38 -15.91 10.26
C THR A 296 -17.81 -14.45 10.18
N ALA A 297 -17.39 -13.62 11.13
CA ALA A 297 -17.82 -12.24 11.23
C ALA A 297 -17.20 -11.44 10.09
N ALA A 298 -17.89 -11.42 8.96
CA ALA A 298 -18.06 -10.20 8.22
C ALA A 298 -18.38 -9.07 9.22
N PRO A 299 -17.90 -7.84 8.99
CA PRO A 299 -18.09 -6.73 9.92
C PRO A 299 -19.56 -6.63 10.36
N GLN A 300 -19.80 -6.57 11.68
CA GLN A 300 -21.16 -6.59 12.23
C GLN A 300 -21.67 -5.21 12.62
N ALA A 301 -20.76 -4.25 12.82
CA ALA A 301 -21.09 -2.89 13.23
C ALA A 301 -21.84 -2.15 12.11
N PRO A 302 -22.88 -1.35 12.41
CA PRO A 302 -23.62 -0.62 11.39
C PRO A 302 -22.80 0.50 10.72
N VAL A 303 -21.71 0.93 11.35
CA VAL A 303 -20.85 2.03 10.90
C VAL A 303 -19.40 1.60 11.04
N ALA A 304 -18.58 1.99 10.08
CA ALA A 304 -17.14 1.81 10.11
C ALA A 304 -16.50 2.72 11.16
N THR A 305 -15.32 2.35 11.64
CA THR A 305 -14.54 3.21 12.52
C THR A 305 -13.25 3.60 11.83
N THR A 306 -12.89 4.87 11.99
CA THR A 306 -11.63 5.44 11.50
C THR A 306 -10.86 6.04 12.66
N THR A 307 -9.55 6.19 12.48
CA THR A 307 -8.69 6.96 13.37
C THR A 307 -7.94 8.01 12.56
N THR A 308 -7.67 9.14 13.17
CA THR A 308 -6.76 10.15 12.63
C THR A 308 -5.36 9.81 13.12
N LEU A 309 -4.46 9.48 12.19
CA LEU A 309 -3.06 9.17 12.50
C LEU A 309 -2.22 10.44 12.63
N ALA A 310 -2.51 11.41 11.77
CA ALA A 310 -1.94 12.74 11.73
C ALA A 310 -2.94 13.68 11.05
N GLN A 311 -2.71 14.99 11.07
CA GLN A 311 -3.55 15.95 10.37
C GLN A 311 -3.62 15.60 8.88
N GLY A 312 -4.84 15.37 8.37
CA GLY A 312 -5.08 14.95 6.99
C GLY A 312 -4.70 13.51 6.64
N VAL A 313 -4.39 12.67 7.64
CA VAL A 313 -4.15 11.23 7.45
C VAL A 313 -5.15 10.42 8.27
N HIS A 314 -6.07 9.75 7.59
CA HIS A 314 -7.13 8.98 8.21
C HIS A 314 -7.01 7.50 7.83
N ALA A 315 -7.12 6.60 8.79
CA ALA A 315 -7.04 5.16 8.56
C ALA A 315 -8.27 4.43 9.08
N THR A 316 -8.69 3.39 8.37
CA THR A 316 -9.77 2.50 8.81
C THR A 316 -9.27 1.59 9.93
N THR A 317 -10.00 1.55 11.05
CA THR A 317 -9.74 0.59 12.15
C THR A 317 -10.73 -0.57 12.12
N SER A 318 -11.95 -0.36 11.65
CA SER A 318 -12.91 -1.42 11.37
C SER A 318 -13.89 -1.03 10.27
N LEU A 319 -14.36 -2.01 9.51
CA LEU A 319 -15.32 -1.81 8.43
C LEU A 319 -16.77 -1.77 8.96
N ALA A 320 -17.66 -1.12 8.21
CA ALA A 320 -19.10 -1.23 8.42
C ALA A 320 -19.62 -2.58 7.93
N ARG A 321 -20.80 -2.98 8.43
CA ARG A 321 -21.53 -4.15 7.93
C ARG A 321 -21.77 -4.05 6.45
N SER A 322 -21.64 -5.19 5.77
CA SER A 322 -21.93 -5.28 4.34
C SER A 322 -23.34 -4.80 4.04
N THR A 323 -23.47 -3.97 3.01
CA THR A 323 -24.77 -3.54 2.46
C THR A 323 -25.22 -4.43 1.29
N GLY A 324 -24.49 -5.52 1.02
CA GLY A 324 -24.68 -6.38 -0.15
C GLY A 324 -23.90 -5.94 -1.38
N THR A 325 -23.50 -4.67 -1.48
CA THR A 325 -22.65 -4.15 -2.56
C THR A 325 -21.19 -3.98 -2.16
N GLY A 326 -20.90 -4.07 -0.86
CA GLY A 326 -19.57 -3.91 -0.28
C GLY A 326 -19.65 -3.51 1.19
N TRP A 327 -18.51 -3.09 1.73
CA TRP A 327 -18.32 -2.60 3.09
C TRP A 327 -17.85 -1.14 3.02
N ASP A 328 -18.52 -0.24 3.75
CA ASP A 328 -18.01 1.12 3.96
C ASP A 328 -16.76 1.04 4.84
N THR A 329 -15.70 1.73 4.43
CA THR A 329 -14.44 1.81 5.16
C THR A 329 -14.42 2.93 6.20
N GLY A 330 -15.43 3.80 6.17
CA GLY A 330 -15.51 5.04 6.95
C GLY A 330 -14.66 6.17 6.38
N LEU A 331 -13.75 5.87 5.45
CA LEU A 331 -12.89 6.86 4.83
C LEU A 331 -13.66 7.72 3.83
N ARG A 332 -13.24 8.97 3.71
CA ARG A 332 -13.82 9.99 2.85
C ARG A 332 -12.67 10.64 2.08
N VAL A 333 -12.80 10.73 0.76
CA VAL A 333 -11.77 11.29 -0.13
C VAL A 333 -12.35 12.50 -0.85
N LEU A 334 -11.71 13.66 -0.70
CA LEU A 334 -12.12 14.88 -1.40
C LEU A 334 -11.93 14.74 -2.92
N ARG A 335 -12.93 15.20 -3.67
CA ARG A 335 -12.89 15.24 -5.14
C ARG A 335 -12.36 16.60 -5.55
N THR A 336 -11.36 16.63 -6.42
CA THR A 336 -10.58 17.86 -6.69
C THR A 336 -11.25 18.86 -7.65
N TRP A 337 -12.40 18.54 -8.27
CA TRP A 337 -12.94 19.37 -9.36
C TRP A 337 -14.43 19.74 -9.27
N ASP A 338 -15.25 18.98 -8.55
CA ASP A 338 -16.69 19.26 -8.43
C ASP A 338 -17.20 18.86 -7.03
N ASP A 339 -17.77 19.86 -6.34
CA ASP A 339 -18.44 19.83 -5.03
C ASP A 339 -17.60 19.46 -3.80
N ASP A 340 -17.82 20.21 -2.71
CA ASP A 340 -17.27 20.03 -1.35
C ASP A 340 -17.62 18.67 -0.70
N GLU A 341 -18.36 17.80 -1.38
CA GLU A 341 -18.79 16.53 -0.79
C GLU A 341 -17.76 15.42 -1.07
N PRO A 342 -17.06 14.92 -0.03
CA PRO A 342 -16.06 13.88 -0.19
C PRO A 342 -16.72 12.53 -0.54
N GLY A 343 -16.11 11.79 -1.46
CA GLY A 343 -16.56 10.47 -1.85
C GLY A 343 -16.29 9.43 -0.77
N ALA A 344 -17.29 8.60 -0.44
CA ALA A 344 -17.13 7.48 0.48
C ALA A 344 -16.32 6.34 -0.17
N VAL A 345 -15.34 5.82 0.56
CA VAL A 345 -14.53 4.68 0.10
C VAL A 345 -15.19 3.38 0.55
N THR A 346 -15.44 2.47 -0.39
CA THR A 346 -16.01 1.15 -0.13
C THR A 346 -15.11 0.04 -0.65
N PHE A 347 -15.11 -1.09 0.07
CA PHE A 347 -14.48 -2.33 -0.36
C PHE A 347 -15.54 -3.35 -0.79
N ALA A 348 -15.23 -4.17 -1.78
CA ALA A 348 -16.08 -5.28 -2.21
C ALA A 348 -15.20 -6.50 -2.54
N PRO A 349 -15.73 -7.73 -2.48
CA PRO A 349 -15.02 -8.89 -3.00
C PRO A 349 -14.72 -8.70 -4.48
N VAL A 350 -13.54 -9.15 -4.91
CA VAL A 350 -13.20 -9.24 -6.33
C VAL A 350 -13.91 -10.42 -6.99
N SER A 351 -14.23 -10.26 -8.26
CA SER A 351 -14.72 -11.34 -9.12
C SER A 351 -13.58 -12.22 -9.64
N ASP A 352 -13.90 -13.45 -10.06
CA ASP A 352 -12.94 -14.35 -10.71
C ASP A 352 -12.33 -13.75 -12.00
N ALA A 353 -13.06 -12.87 -12.69
CA ALA A 353 -12.55 -12.15 -13.85
C ALA A 353 -11.48 -11.12 -13.46
N GLU A 354 -11.69 -10.39 -12.36
CA GLU A 354 -10.72 -9.45 -11.80
C GLU A 354 -9.49 -10.17 -11.28
N LEU A 355 -9.64 -11.30 -10.56
CA LEU A 355 -8.51 -12.12 -10.11
C LEU A 355 -7.67 -12.66 -11.28
N ARG A 356 -8.31 -13.15 -12.35
CA ARG A 356 -7.58 -13.58 -13.56
C ARG A 356 -6.84 -12.43 -14.22
N THR A 357 -7.43 -11.24 -14.23
CA THR A 357 -6.79 -10.03 -14.76
C THR A 357 -5.59 -9.63 -13.91
N ALA A 358 -5.75 -9.59 -12.59
CA ALA A 358 -4.66 -9.31 -11.65
C ALA A 358 -3.50 -10.32 -11.84
N ARG A 359 -3.81 -11.62 -11.92
CA ARG A 359 -2.82 -12.66 -12.21
C ARG A 359 -2.08 -12.43 -13.53
N ALA A 360 -2.78 -11.99 -14.57
CA ALA A 360 -2.19 -11.72 -15.87
C ALA A 360 -1.32 -10.45 -15.86
N VAL A 361 -1.73 -9.41 -15.15
CA VAL A 361 -1.02 -8.12 -15.07
C VAL A 361 0.24 -8.23 -14.21
N PHE A 362 0.16 -8.89 -13.06
CA PHE A 362 1.27 -8.96 -12.11
C PHE A 362 2.14 -10.22 -12.27
N GLU A 363 1.74 -11.14 -13.16
CA GLU A 363 2.43 -12.42 -13.40
C GLU A 363 2.65 -13.23 -12.10
N VAL A 364 1.69 -13.19 -11.19
CA VAL A 364 1.70 -13.91 -9.91
C VAL A 364 0.33 -14.51 -9.60
N PRO A 365 0.24 -15.59 -8.80
CA PRO A 365 -1.03 -16.09 -8.28
C PRO A 365 -1.84 -14.99 -7.58
N ALA A 366 -3.15 -15.02 -7.79
CA ALA A 366 -4.11 -14.15 -7.12
C ALA A 366 -5.32 -15.03 -6.79
N THR A 367 -5.42 -15.48 -5.54
CA THR A 367 -6.53 -16.33 -5.06
C THR A 367 -7.57 -15.52 -4.28
N HIS A 368 -7.17 -14.36 -3.78
CA HIS A 368 -8.00 -13.44 -3.00
C HIS A 368 -7.78 -12.01 -3.47
N GLY A 369 -8.71 -11.12 -3.14
CA GLY A 369 -8.57 -9.71 -3.46
C GLY A 369 -9.74 -8.89 -2.96
N LEU A 370 -9.52 -7.58 -2.89
CA LEU A 370 -10.57 -6.60 -2.66
C LEU A 370 -10.55 -5.56 -3.76
N ARG A 371 -11.76 -5.14 -4.13
CA ARG A 371 -12.01 -4.03 -5.01
C ARG A 371 -12.33 -2.81 -4.17
N ALA A 372 -11.51 -1.78 -4.27
CA ALA A 372 -11.77 -0.46 -3.71
C ALA A 372 -12.52 0.41 -4.72
N SER A 373 -13.50 1.17 -4.25
CA SER A 373 -14.21 2.18 -5.03
C SER A 373 -14.45 3.44 -4.20
N VAL A 374 -14.50 4.60 -4.87
CA VAL A 374 -14.79 5.89 -4.24
C VAL A 374 -16.10 6.43 -4.83
N ALA A 375 -17.09 6.71 -3.99
CA ALA A 375 -18.38 7.21 -4.45
C ALA A 375 -18.23 8.52 -5.24
N GLY A 376 -18.90 8.60 -6.39
CA GLY A 376 -18.84 9.77 -7.27
C GLY A 376 -17.61 9.82 -8.17
N LEU A 377 -16.74 8.80 -8.15
CA LEU A 377 -15.69 8.61 -9.14
C LEU A 377 -16.00 7.41 -10.02
N ASP A 378 -15.70 7.53 -11.31
CA ASP A 378 -15.77 6.41 -12.24
C ASP A 378 -14.58 5.48 -12.04
N GLY A 379 -14.87 4.20 -11.79
CA GLY A 379 -13.86 3.14 -11.71
C GLY A 379 -13.68 2.54 -10.32
N ALA A 380 -12.94 1.45 -10.30
CA ALA A 380 -12.56 0.75 -9.10
C ALA A 380 -11.15 0.17 -9.30
N SER A 381 -10.41 0.08 -8.20
CA SER A 381 -9.06 -0.47 -8.21
C SER A 381 -9.03 -1.75 -7.41
N VAL A 382 -8.24 -2.72 -7.86
CA VAL A 382 -8.15 -4.04 -7.25
C VAL A 382 -6.76 -4.21 -6.65
N PHE A 383 -6.69 -4.67 -5.41
CA PHE A 383 -5.50 -5.31 -4.86
C PHE A 383 -5.79 -6.78 -4.58
N ALA A 384 -4.82 -7.64 -4.88
CA ALA A 384 -4.98 -9.08 -4.83
C ALA A 384 -3.76 -9.74 -4.22
N TRP A 385 -3.97 -10.86 -3.55
CA TRP A 385 -2.91 -11.65 -2.91
C TRP A 385 -3.19 -13.14 -3.08
N SER A 386 -2.24 -13.96 -2.67
CA SER A 386 -2.40 -15.40 -2.65
C SER A 386 -1.95 -16.03 -1.34
N ASP A 387 -2.50 -17.20 -1.04
CA ASP A 387 -2.14 -17.98 0.16
C ASP A 387 -0.70 -18.50 0.10
N ASP A 388 -0.13 -18.64 -1.11
CA ASP A 388 1.22 -19.13 -1.36
C ASP A 388 2.23 -18.00 -1.61
N ASP A 389 1.85 -16.76 -1.31
CA ASP A 389 2.74 -15.61 -1.37
C ASP A 389 3.87 -15.74 -0.33
N SER A 390 5.08 -15.35 -0.73
CA SER A 390 6.30 -15.49 0.07
C SER A 390 7.32 -14.41 -0.28
N ALA A 391 8.28 -14.16 0.62
CA ALA A 391 9.36 -13.19 0.39
C ALA A 391 10.14 -13.47 -0.91
N ASP A 392 10.45 -14.74 -1.21
CA ASP A 392 11.16 -15.14 -2.43
C ASP A 392 10.43 -14.77 -3.72
N ARG A 393 9.09 -14.69 -3.67
CA ARG A 393 8.26 -14.31 -4.82
C ARG A 393 8.31 -12.81 -5.09
N PHE A 394 8.48 -12.02 -4.04
CA PHE A 394 8.49 -10.55 -4.07
C PHE A 394 9.85 -9.99 -3.61
N PRO A 395 10.93 -10.25 -4.37
CA PRO A 395 12.24 -9.68 -4.07
C PRO A 395 12.23 -8.16 -4.26
N ALA A 396 13.35 -7.52 -3.89
CA ALA A 396 13.55 -6.09 -4.15
C ALA A 396 13.26 -5.72 -5.61
N GLN A 397 12.69 -4.53 -5.81
CA GLN A 397 12.21 -4.00 -7.09
C GLN A 397 10.99 -4.71 -7.69
N ARG A 398 10.38 -5.69 -7.00
CA ARG A 398 9.13 -6.30 -7.43
C ARG A 398 7.94 -5.75 -6.66
N TYR A 399 6.97 -5.23 -7.40
CA TYR A 399 5.69 -4.76 -6.87
C TYR A 399 4.94 -5.88 -6.15
N TYR A 400 4.39 -5.61 -4.97
CA TYR A 400 3.49 -6.52 -4.27
C TYR A 400 2.03 -6.25 -4.69
N PRO A 401 1.35 -7.18 -5.38
CA PRO A 401 -0.01 -6.99 -5.91
C PRO A 401 -1.06 -6.74 -4.81
N GLY A 402 -0.73 -7.12 -3.57
CA GLY A 402 -1.57 -6.87 -2.41
C GLY A 402 -1.55 -5.41 -1.97
N SER A 403 -0.65 -4.57 -2.50
CA SER A 403 -0.69 -3.13 -2.28
C SER A 403 -1.50 -2.44 -3.39
N LEU A 404 -2.23 -1.39 -3.03
CA LEU A 404 -2.91 -0.48 -3.93
C LEU A 404 -2.53 0.95 -3.56
N ARG A 405 -2.13 1.69 -4.58
CA ARG A 405 -2.01 3.15 -4.56
C ARG A 405 -2.99 3.71 -5.58
N TRP A 406 -3.95 4.51 -5.11
CA TRP A 406 -4.89 5.21 -5.97
C TRP A 406 -4.51 6.67 -6.05
N ASP A 407 -4.10 7.08 -7.25
CA ASP A 407 -3.77 8.46 -7.59
C ASP A 407 -4.97 9.14 -8.29
N MET A 408 -5.37 10.33 -7.85
CA MET A 408 -6.35 11.20 -8.51
C MET A 408 -5.66 12.47 -8.97
N ASN A 409 -5.63 12.72 -10.29
CA ASN A 409 -4.95 13.88 -10.86
C ASN A 409 -3.50 14.04 -10.35
N ASP A 410 -2.77 12.92 -10.32
CA ASP A 410 -1.40 12.80 -9.82
C ASP A 410 -1.21 12.94 -8.28
N ASP A 411 -2.29 13.07 -7.49
CA ASP A 411 -2.25 13.04 -6.02
C ASP A 411 -2.64 11.68 -5.45
N VAL A 412 -1.88 11.14 -4.49
CA VAL A 412 -2.24 9.91 -3.78
C VAL A 412 -3.41 10.17 -2.83
N ARG A 413 -4.59 9.65 -3.11
CA ARG A 413 -5.75 9.90 -2.23
C ARG A 413 -6.13 8.73 -1.35
N LEU A 414 -5.78 7.53 -1.79
CA LEU A 414 -6.09 6.29 -1.09
C LEU A 414 -4.93 5.32 -1.22
N LEU A 415 -4.47 4.83 -0.08
CA LEU A 415 -3.56 3.70 0.05
C LEU A 415 -4.35 2.56 0.68
N ALA A 416 -4.37 1.41 0.05
CA ALA A 416 -5.02 0.24 0.61
C ALA A 416 -4.20 -1.00 0.29
N GLY A 417 -4.43 -2.09 1.01
CA GLY A 417 -3.79 -3.34 0.65
C GLY A 417 -3.97 -4.45 1.67
N ALA A 418 -3.44 -5.62 1.33
CA ALA A 418 -3.25 -6.73 2.25
C ALA A 418 -1.85 -6.69 2.84
N VAL A 419 -1.71 -7.11 4.09
CA VAL A 419 -0.41 -7.43 4.70
C VAL A 419 0.06 -8.76 4.10
N PRO A 420 1.33 -8.87 3.67
CA PRO A 420 1.95 -10.12 3.26
C PRO A 420 1.62 -11.30 4.18
N ARG A 421 1.07 -12.39 3.63
CA ARG A 421 0.69 -13.59 4.41
C ARG A 421 1.88 -14.25 5.13
N TRP A 422 3.09 -14.13 4.56
CA TRP A 422 4.32 -14.63 5.17
C TRP A 422 4.80 -13.77 6.35
N MET A 423 4.12 -12.65 6.64
CA MET A 423 4.34 -11.79 7.81
C MET A 423 3.07 -11.79 8.68
N PRO A 424 2.79 -12.88 9.42
CA PRO A 424 1.55 -13.01 10.18
C PRO A 424 1.37 -11.92 11.25
N GLU A 425 2.48 -11.45 11.83
CA GLU A 425 2.52 -10.31 12.78
C GLU A 425 2.88 -9.00 12.09
N GLY A 426 2.85 -8.97 10.76
CA GLY A 426 3.21 -7.82 9.96
C GLY A 426 2.41 -6.58 10.35
N ARG A 427 3.13 -5.50 10.64
CA ARG A 427 2.60 -4.15 10.82
C ARG A 427 2.78 -3.36 9.53
N VAL A 428 1.93 -2.37 9.35
CA VAL A 428 2.00 -1.46 8.21
C VAL A 428 2.50 -0.11 8.70
N VAL A 429 3.57 0.38 8.09
CA VAL A 429 4.15 1.70 8.37
C VAL A 429 3.99 2.56 7.12
N LEU A 430 3.30 3.68 7.28
CA LEU A 430 3.23 4.71 6.25
C LEU A 430 4.39 5.68 6.47
N TRP A 431 5.31 5.72 5.51
CA TRP A 431 6.42 6.68 5.47
C TRP A 431 6.09 7.85 4.55
N LEU A 432 6.18 9.06 5.10
CA LEU A 432 5.95 10.33 4.44
C LEU A 432 7.28 11.12 4.50
N PRO A 433 8.08 11.15 3.42
CA PRO A 433 9.40 11.80 3.46
C PRO A 433 9.37 13.28 3.87
N ARG A 434 8.26 13.98 3.57
CA ARG A 434 8.04 15.39 3.94
C ARG A 434 7.51 15.59 5.35
N GLY A 435 7.14 14.50 6.01
CA GLY A 435 6.43 14.54 7.27
C GLY A 435 5.01 15.08 7.10
N VAL A 436 4.27 14.99 8.18
CA VAL A 436 2.93 15.56 8.33
C VAL A 436 2.79 16.04 9.76
N GLU A 437 1.96 17.05 9.99
CA GLU A 437 1.68 17.51 11.34
C GLU A 437 0.90 16.43 12.09
N GLY A 438 1.48 15.89 13.16
CA GLY A 438 0.87 14.94 14.07
C GLY A 438 -0.28 15.57 14.84
N VAL A 439 -0.99 14.74 15.62
CA VAL A 439 -2.15 15.20 16.41
C VAL A 439 -1.73 16.20 17.51
N GLY A 440 -0.48 16.16 17.95
CA GLY A 440 0.09 17.10 18.93
C GLY A 440 0.78 18.33 18.31
N GLY A 441 0.77 18.49 16.98
CA GLY A 441 1.44 19.58 16.28
C GLY A 441 2.92 19.30 15.92
N GLU A 442 3.45 18.15 16.31
CA GLU A 442 4.80 17.72 15.95
C GLU A 442 4.89 17.21 14.50
N LEU A 443 6.04 17.38 13.83
CA LEU A 443 6.23 16.81 12.50
C LEU A 443 6.55 15.32 12.61
N VAL A 444 5.74 14.46 11.98
CA VAL A 444 5.91 13.00 11.97
C VAL A 444 6.11 12.49 10.56
N HIS A 445 7.13 11.66 10.34
CA HIS A 445 7.44 11.07 9.02
C HIS A 445 6.99 9.61 8.89
N ALA A 446 6.74 8.93 10.00
CA ALA A 446 6.36 7.53 10.02
C ALA A 446 5.14 7.32 10.90
N LEU A 447 4.09 6.71 10.33
CA LEU A 447 2.83 6.45 10.99
C LEU A 447 2.53 4.96 11.00
N ASP A 448 2.16 4.42 12.17
CA ASP A 448 1.67 3.05 12.26
C ASP A 448 0.22 2.99 11.80
N VAL A 449 0.00 2.22 10.73
CA VAL A 449 -1.30 2.10 10.10
C VAL A 449 -2.04 0.91 10.72
N PRO A 450 -3.24 1.13 11.30
CA PRO A 450 -4.04 0.03 11.81
C PRO A 450 -4.44 -0.90 10.67
N THR A 451 -4.48 -2.20 10.97
CA THR A 451 -4.94 -3.21 10.02
C THR A 451 -6.05 -4.04 10.65
N PHE A 452 -6.96 -4.52 9.82
CA PHE A 452 -8.16 -5.25 10.21
C PHE A 452 -8.27 -6.55 9.40
N ALA A 453 -9.10 -7.49 9.85
CA ALA A 453 -9.30 -8.74 9.12
C ALA A 453 -9.96 -8.51 7.76
N ASP A 454 -9.51 -9.23 6.74
CA ASP A 454 -10.15 -9.24 5.43
C ASP A 454 -11.64 -9.66 5.56
N PRO A 455 -12.59 -8.78 5.17
CA PRO A 455 -14.01 -9.06 5.32
C PRO A 455 -14.53 -10.15 4.37
N ALA A 456 -13.74 -10.56 3.37
CA ALA A 456 -14.05 -11.68 2.49
C ALA A 456 -13.65 -13.05 3.07
N GLY A 457 -13.04 -13.09 4.26
CA GLY A 457 -12.78 -14.33 4.99
C GLY A 457 -11.52 -15.08 4.56
N SER A 458 -10.60 -14.44 3.83
CA SER A 458 -9.31 -15.09 3.50
C SER A 458 -8.39 -15.27 4.71
N GLY A 459 -8.65 -14.56 5.81
CA GLY A 459 -7.76 -14.51 6.99
C GLY A 459 -6.54 -13.58 6.84
N ALA A 460 -6.39 -12.88 5.70
CA ALA A 460 -5.38 -11.83 5.57
C ALA A 460 -5.73 -10.62 6.46
N ARG A 461 -4.70 -9.90 6.91
CA ARG A 461 -4.88 -8.53 7.45
C ARG A 461 -4.87 -7.55 6.30
N VAL A 462 -5.72 -6.53 6.33
CA VAL A 462 -5.83 -5.48 5.32
C VAL A 462 -5.76 -4.11 5.96
N TYR A 463 -5.38 -3.09 5.18
CA TYR A 463 -5.32 -1.70 5.61
C TYR A 463 -5.97 -0.79 4.58
N ALA A 464 -6.39 0.39 5.04
CA ALA A 464 -6.91 1.46 4.20
C ALA A 464 -6.58 2.81 4.86
N VAL A 465 -6.00 3.72 4.08
CA VAL A 465 -5.60 5.07 4.49
C VAL A 465 -6.03 6.07 3.43
N ALA A 466 -6.76 7.10 3.85
CA ALA A 466 -7.06 8.27 3.03
C ALA A 466 -6.09 9.39 3.38
N LEU A 467 -5.61 10.08 2.35
CA LEU A 467 -4.73 11.25 2.47
C LEU A 467 -5.46 12.48 1.93
N ASP A 468 -5.49 13.54 2.73
CA ASP A 468 -6.01 14.83 2.33
C ASP A 468 -5.07 15.52 1.31
N ALA A 469 -5.58 16.55 0.63
CA ALA A 469 -4.83 17.28 -0.40
C ALA A 469 -3.54 17.91 0.12
N GLY A 470 -3.52 18.32 1.40
CA GLY A 470 -2.34 18.91 2.01
C GLY A 470 -1.23 17.90 2.31
N VAL A 471 -1.56 16.61 2.40
CA VAL A 471 -0.59 15.53 2.70
C VAL A 471 -0.06 14.90 1.41
N ALA A 472 -0.96 14.64 0.47
CA ALA A 472 -0.62 14.09 -0.84
C ALA A 472 -0.61 15.21 -1.87
N MET A 473 0.53 15.90 -1.99
CA MET A 473 0.74 16.88 -3.05
C MET A 473 1.54 16.29 -4.20
N VAL A 474 1.03 16.49 -5.43
CA VAL A 474 1.66 16.28 -6.74
C VAL A 474 3.19 16.20 -6.68
N ASP A 475 3.75 14.99 -6.70
CA ASP A 475 5.17 14.78 -6.95
C ASP A 475 5.40 14.31 -8.40
N LEU A 476 5.69 15.26 -9.28
CA LEU A 476 6.19 14.98 -10.63
C LEU A 476 7.67 14.51 -10.63
N THR A 477 8.37 14.61 -9.50
CA THR A 477 9.84 14.53 -9.35
C THR A 477 10.37 13.20 -8.82
N THR A 478 9.56 12.14 -8.78
CA THR A 478 9.92 10.75 -8.40
C THR A 478 10.21 10.51 -6.92
N VAL A 479 10.34 11.55 -6.10
CA VAL A 479 10.23 11.40 -4.65
C VAL A 479 8.79 10.99 -4.37
N ARG A 480 8.60 9.92 -3.61
CA ARG A 480 7.28 9.34 -3.39
C ARG A 480 6.72 9.88 -2.10
N ASP A 481 5.59 10.57 -2.18
CA ASP A 481 4.96 11.22 -1.03
C ASP A 481 4.60 10.25 0.09
N ALA A 482 4.27 9.02 -0.29
CA ALA A 482 3.92 7.96 0.63
C ALA A 482 4.53 6.62 0.17
N LEU A 483 5.31 6.01 1.05
CA LEU A 483 5.73 4.61 0.95
C LEU A 483 5.00 3.79 2.01
N VAL A 484 4.59 2.58 1.65
CA VAL A 484 3.96 1.64 2.58
C VAL A 484 4.91 0.50 2.85
N PHE A 485 5.40 0.42 4.07
CA PHE A 485 6.28 -0.65 4.52
C PHE A 485 5.52 -1.69 5.32
N TYR A 486 5.86 -2.96 5.09
CA TYR A 486 5.47 -4.08 5.92
C TYR A 486 6.67 -4.47 6.77
N VAL A 487 6.48 -4.46 8.09
CA VAL A 487 7.55 -4.69 9.07
C VAL A 487 7.09 -5.65 10.15
N GLN A 488 8.02 -6.33 10.80
CA GLN A 488 7.78 -7.17 11.97
C GLN A 488 8.92 -6.93 12.97
N ASP A 489 8.68 -7.11 14.27
CA ASP A 489 9.72 -6.89 15.28
C ASP A 489 10.85 -7.93 15.12
N GLY A 490 12.10 -7.48 15.21
CA GLY A 490 13.29 -8.32 15.14
C GLY A 490 13.68 -8.80 13.74
N VAL A 491 12.96 -8.41 12.69
CA VAL A 491 13.35 -8.78 11.31
C VAL A 491 14.49 -7.89 10.81
N PRO A 492 15.46 -8.43 10.07
CA PRO A 492 16.53 -7.63 9.49
C PRO A 492 15.99 -6.76 8.35
N ALA A 493 16.64 -5.62 8.11
CA ALA A 493 16.26 -4.65 7.08
C ALA A 493 16.08 -5.26 5.67
N ARG A 494 16.83 -6.31 5.36
CA ARG A 494 16.71 -7.05 4.08
C ARG A 494 15.35 -7.73 3.88
N ASP A 495 14.62 -7.98 4.96
CA ASP A 495 13.30 -8.63 4.96
C ASP A 495 12.16 -7.61 5.07
N VAL A 496 12.47 -6.30 5.14
CA VAL A 496 11.48 -5.23 5.02
C VAL A 496 10.94 -5.17 3.60
N VAL A 497 9.62 -5.17 3.48
CA VAL A 497 8.94 -5.12 2.18
C VAL A 497 8.28 -3.76 2.02
N GLU A 498 8.49 -3.11 0.88
CA GLU A 498 7.74 -1.91 0.51
C GLU A 498 6.71 -2.27 -0.56
N GLY A 499 5.46 -1.83 -0.41
CA GLY A 499 4.33 -2.30 -1.22
C GLY A 499 4.51 -2.14 -2.73
N SER A 500 5.22 -1.11 -3.18
CA SER A 500 5.51 -0.95 -4.59
C SER A 500 6.83 -1.57 -5.07
N GLY A 501 7.59 -2.18 -4.15
CA GLY A 501 8.83 -2.91 -4.42
C GLY A 501 10.09 -2.07 -4.52
N LYS A 502 10.01 -0.74 -4.68
CA LYS A 502 11.22 0.06 -4.96
C LYS A 502 12.11 0.26 -3.76
N CYS A 503 11.53 0.25 -2.56
CA CYS A 503 12.28 0.37 -1.30
C CYS A 503 12.36 -0.93 -0.50
N THR A 504 11.99 -2.06 -1.09
CA THR A 504 12.13 -3.36 -0.45
C THR A 504 13.61 -3.65 -0.16
N ALA A 505 13.87 -4.26 0.99
CA ALA A 505 15.20 -4.53 1.54
C ALA A 505 16.06 -3.29 1.82
N LEU A 506 15.47 -2.08 1.82
CA LEU A 506 16.15 -0.80 2.02
C LEU A 506 17.43 -0.66 1.17
N HIS A 507 17.35 -1.05 -0.10
CA HIS A 507 18.49 -0.97 -1.01
C HIS A 507 19.05 0.46 -1.07
N GLY A 508 20.38 0.59 -1.18
CA GLY A 508 21.08 1.88 -1.13
C GLY A 508 20.54 2.91 -2.13
N ASP A 509 20.09 2.47 -3.31
CA ASP A 509 19.46 3.35 -4.31
C ASP A 509 18.17 3.99 -3.78
N CYS A 510 17.31 3.23 -3.07
CA CYS A 510 16.10 3.80 -2.47
C CYS A 510 16.44 4.83 -1.39
N LEU A 511 17.42 4.50 -0.54
CA LEU A 511 17.86 5.39 0.52
C LEU A 511 18.51 6.65 -0.06
N ALA A 512 19.28 6.54 -1.14
CA ALA A 512 19.82 7.68 -1.87
C ALA A 512 18.73 8.56 -2.52
N ASP A 513 17.61 7.97 -2.93
CA ASP A 513 16.43 8.70 -3.41
C ASP A 513 15.64 9.39 -2.29
N GLN A 514 15.90 9.08 -1.02
CA GLN A 514 15.32 9.83 0.11
C GLN A 514 16.07 11.16 0.31
N PRO A 515 15.36 12.23 0.71
CA PRO A 515 15.98 13.56 0.85
C PRO A 515 17.18 13.63 1.80
N ASP A 516 17.23 12.80 2.84
CA ASP A 516 18.31 12.75 3.82
C ASP A 516 19.22 11.53 3.68
N GLY A 517 19.19 10.87 2.52
CA GLY A 517 19.94 9.63 2.31
C GLY A 517 19.31 8.44 3.06
N GLY A 518 18.07 8.59 3.52
CA GLY A 518 17.28 7.56 4.18
C GLY A 518 17.54 7.47 5.67
N ALA A 519 18.27 8.43 6.26
CA ALA A 519 18.64 8.40 7.67
C ALA A 519 17.41 8.36 8.58
N ALA A 520 16.41 9.20 8.33
CA ALA A 520 15.18 9.26 9.12
C ALA A 520 14.26 8.07 8.85
N LEU A 521 14.23 7.53 7.62
CA LEU A 521 13.51 6.29 7.33
C LEU A 521 14.09 5.13 8.13
N VAL A 522 15.42 4.98 8.10
CA VAL A 522 16.14 3.93 8.86
C VAL A 522 15.91 4.10 10.37
N ALA A 523 15.99 5.33 10.89
CA ALA A 523 15.69 5.60 12.30
C ALA A 523 14.25 5.22 12.66
N ALA A 524 13.27 5.64 11.85
CA ALA A 524 11.86 5.37 12.11
C ALA A 524 11.50 3.89 12.05
N LEU A 525 12.16 3.11 11.19
CA LEU A 525 11.99 1.67 11.13
C LEU A 525 12.73 0.96 12.28
N ALA A 526 13.88 1.47 12.73
CA ALA A 526 14.61 0.94 13.89
C ALA A 526 13.83 1.14 15.21
N GLU A 527 13.16 2.28 15.37
CA GLU A 527 12.24 2.55 16.48
C GLU A 527 11.07 1.55 16.52
N ARG A 528 10.75 0.94 15.37
CA ARG A 528 9.75 -0.11 15.21
C ARG A 528 10.41 -1.50 15.20
N GLY A 529 11.55 -1.66 15.87
CA GLY A 529 12.13 -2.97 16.12
C GLY A 529 12.72 -3.68 14.89
N VAL A 530 12.84 -3.02 13.74
CA VAL A 530 13.55 -3.60 12.58
C VAL A 530 15.06 -3.53 12.84
N ASP A 531 15.77 -4.63 12.61
CA ASP A 531 17.22 -4.69 12.73
C ASP A 531 17.90 -4.04 11.50
N MET A 532 18.59 -2.92 11.75
CA MET A 532 19.24 -2.11 10.72
C MET A 532 20.70 -2.48 10.45
N ASP A 533 21.19 -3.58 11.02
CA ASP A 533 22.56 -4.02 10.81
C ASP A 533 22.84 -4.24 9.31
N GLY A 534 23.89 -3.57 8.81
CA GLY A 534 24.32 -3.66 7.42
C GLY A 534 23.60 -2.72 6.45
N VAL A 535 22.63 -1.91 6.91
CA VAL A 535 22.03 -0.87 6.07
C VAL A 535 23.06 0.25 5.83
N SER A 536 23.26 0.59 4.56
CA SER A 536 24.14 1.69 4.15
C SER A 536 23.29 2.86 3.69
N LEU A 537 23.40 3.99 4.40
CA LEU A 537 22.70 5.22 4.02
C LEU A 537 23.21 5.76 2.68
N GLY A 538 22.31 6.39 1.94
CA GLY A 538 22.65 7.17 0.76
C GLY A 538 23.33 8.48 1.14
N ALA A 539 23.83 9.20 0.13
CA ALA A 539 24.41 10.53 0.34
C ALA A 539 23.36 11.58 0.76
N GLY A 540 22.12 11.41 0.30
CA GLY A 540 21.04 12.36 0.50
C GLY A 540 21.32 13.73 -0.12
N VAL A 541 20.47 14.68 0.21
CA VAL A 541 20.65 16.09 -0.09
C VAL A 541 21.46 16.70 1.04
N THR A 542 22.58 17.36 0.71
CA THR A 542 23.44 17.98 1.72
C THR A 542 23.03 19.45 1.89
N PRO A 543 22.93 19.99 3.12
CA PRO A 543 22.75 21.42 3.28
C PRO A 543 23.86 22.20 2.57
N PRO A 544 23.56 23.32 1.88
CA PRO A 544 24.58 24.20 1.34
C PRO A 544 25.60 24.57 2.43
N SER A 545 26.89 24.45 2.13
CA SER A 545 27.97 24.80 3.04
C SER A 545 28.59 26.13 2.63
N GLY A 546 28.88 27.01 3.59
CA GLY A 546 29.57 28.28 3.35
C GLY A 546 28.68 29.51 3.54
N GLU A 547 29.14 30.65 3.02
CA GLU A 547 28.37 31.89 3.06
C GLU A 547 27.09 31.75 2.21
N PRO A 548 25.94 32.30 2.64
CA PRO A 548 24.72 32.27 1.85
C PRO A 548 24.90 32.84 0.46
N ALA A 549 24.31 32.19 -0.55
CA ALA A 549 24.16 32.73 -1.90
C ALA A 549 22.98 33.73 -1.99
N ALA A 550 22.67 34.43 -0.90
CA ALA A 550 21.59 35.40 -0.81
C ALA A 550 22.04 36.71 -0.19
N GLN A 551 21.38 37.80 -0.59
CA GLN A 551 21.62 39.14 -0.07
C GLN A 551 20.33 39.75 0.48
N GLN A 552 20.47 40.66 1.43
CA GLN A 552 19.36 41.46 1.90
C GLN A 552 18.91 42.42 0.79
N ALA A 553 17.73 42.18 0.21
CA ALA A 553 17.15 43.04 -0.81
C ALA A 553 16.45 44.27 -0.18
N ALA A 554 15.83 44.07 0.98
CA ALA A 554 15.21 45.11 1.80
C ALA A 554 15.19 44.69 3.28
N PRO A 555 14.88 45.59 4.23
CA PRO A 555 14.64 45.20 5.62
C PRO A 555 13.61 44.06 5.70
N GLY A 556 14.03 42.92 6.26
CA GLY A 556 13.19 41.73 6.38
C GLY A 556 13.02 40.90 5.10
N ILE A 557 13.70 41.21 3.99
CA ILE A 557 13.67 40.42 2.75
C ILE A 557 15.09 40.03 2.35
N THR A 558 15.36 38.73 2.29
CA THR A 558 16.62 38.16 1.84
C THR A 558 16.35 37.34 0.58
N ALA A 559 17.06 37.64 -0.52
CA ALA A 559 16.82 37.04 -1.82
C ALA A 559 18.09 36.39 -2.37
N ALA A 560 17.92 35.23 -3.02
CA ALA A 560 19.02 34.53 -3.66
C ALA A 560 19.59 35.36 -4.82
N VAL A 561 20.92 35.50 -4.85
CA VAL A 561 21.67 36.21 -5.90
C VAL A 561 22.42 35.28 -6.82
N GLU A 562 22.67 34.04 -6.38
CA GLU A 562 23.40 33.03 -7.14
C GLU A 562 22.78 31.65 -6.95
N TRP A 563 23.11 30.75 -7.87
CA TRP A 563 22.86 29.32 -7.75
C TRP A 563 24.11 28.62 -7.23
N ALA A 564 23.94 27.76 -6.24
CA ALA A 564 25.00 26.83 -5.86
C ALA A 564 25.22 25.80 -6.98
N ASP A 565 26.43 25.23 -7.03
CA ASP A 565 26.90 24.30 -8.08
C ASP A 565 26.02 23.04 -8.24
N ASP A 566 25.12 22.78 -7.29
CA ASP A 566 24.24 21.63 -7.18
C ASP A 566 22.74 21.95 -7.36
N VAL A 567 22.41 23.07 -8.05
CA VAL A 567 21.02 23.48 -8.37
C VAL A 567 20.20 23.86 -7.12
N ARG A 568 20.89 24.34 -6.08
CA ARG A 568 20.27 24.83 -4.84
C ARG A 568 20.26 26.35 -4.78
N LEU A 569 19.14 26.91 -4.33
CA LEU A 569 18.99 28.32 -3.99
C LEU A 569 19.10 28.47 -2.48
N ASP A 570 20.21 29.01 -2.02
CA ASP A 570 20.44 29.26 -0.60
C ASP A 570 19.88 30.63 -0.21
N LEU A 571 18.82 30.64 0.59
CA LEU A 571 18.12 31.86 1.04
C LEU A 571 18.72 32.43 2.34
N GLY A 572 19.76 31.80 2.88
CA GLY A 572 20.46 32.23 4.08
C GLY A 572 19.77 31.88 5.39
N ASP A 573 20.19 32.56 6.45
CA ASP A 573 19.76 32.25 7.81
C ASP A 573 18.58 33.11 8.24
N VAL A 574 17.52 32.46 8.74
CA VAL A 574 16.29 33.07 9.21
C VAL A 574 16.03 32.60 10.64
N GLU A 575 16.08 33.54 11.59
CA GLU A 575 15.94 33.23 13.02
C GLU A 575 16.92 32.13 13.51
N GLY A 576 18.13 32.10 12.92
CA GLY A 576 19.17 31.11 13.24
C GLY A 576 18.99 29.77 12.52
N ARG A 577 18.08 29.69 11.55
CA ARG A 577 17.80 28.51 10.75
C ARG A 577 18.19 28.71 9.29
N ARG A 578 18.96 27.80 8.69
CA ARG A 578 19.39 27.91 7.29
C ARG A 578 18.28 27.47 6.35
N VAL A 579 17.86 28.33 5.44
CA VAL A 579 16.75 28.08 4.50
C VAL A 579 17.29 27.97 3.09
N TRP A 580 16.92 26.91 2.37
CA TRP A 580 17.34 26.71 0.99
C TRP A 580 16.33 25.88 0.21
N LEU A 581 16.37 26.02 -1.11
CA LEU A 581 15.49 25.32 -2.03
C LEU A 581 16.31 24.43 -2.96
N GLU A 582 15.85 23.21 -3.19
CA GLU A 582 16.31 22.40 -4.31
C GLU A 582 15.32 22.54 -5.46
N LEU A 583 15.84 22.81 -6.66
CA LEU A 583 15.01 22.96 -7.85
C LEU A 583 15.38 21.89 -8.90
N PRO A 584 14.95 20.63 -8.75
CA PRO A 584 15.40 19.52 -9.59
C PRO A 584 15.16 19.77 -11.08
N ASP A 585 16.16 19.48 -11.92
CA ASP A 585 16.15 19.75 -13.36
C ASP A 585 15.48 18.64 -14.18
N ARG A 586 14.21 18.35 -13.87
CA ARG A 586 13.60 17.07 -14.28
C ARG A 586 12.46 17.17 -15.29
N THR A 587 11.87 18.36 -15.54
CA THR A 587 10.82 18.53 -16.56
C THR A 587 10.90 19.89 -17.25
N ALA A 588 10.80 19.93 -18.58
CA ALA A 588 10.93 21.15 -19.39
C ALA A 588 9.86 22.23 -19.09
N ASP A 589 8.71 21.81 -18.54
CA ASP A 589 7.50 22.67 -18.45
C ASP A 589 7.01 22.90 -17.01
N ALA A 590 7.67 22.35 -15.98
CA ALA A 590 7.27 22.54 -14.58
C ALA A 590 8.48 22.58 -13.63
N LEU A 591 8.43 23.48 -12.63
CA LEU A 591 9.32 23.48 -11.48
C LEU A 591 8.57 23.07 -10.22
N VAL A 592 9.15 22.12 -9.50
CA VAL A 592 8.66 21.67 -8.20
C VAL A 592 9.75 21.97 -7.17
N PRO A 593 9.79 23.21 -6.65
CA PRO A 593 10.76 23.56 -5.62
C PRO A 593 10.55 22.69 -4.38
N THR A 594 11.63 22.20 -3.81
CA THR A 594 11.62 21.52 -2.50
C THR A 594 12.31 22.40 -1.48
N LEU A 595 11.60 22.74 -0.40
CA LEU A 595 12.10 23.65 0.63
C LEU A 595 12.67 22.87 1.81
N PHE A 596 13.85 23.29 2.24
CA PHE A 596 14.59 22.73 3.35
C PHE A 596 14.89 23.81 4.40
N VAL A 597 14.87 23.41 5.66
CA VAL A 597 15.22 24.27 6.80
C VAL A 597 16.11 23.50 7.75
N ASP A 598 17.36 23.95 7.93
CA ASP A 598 18.45 23.39 8.75
C ASP A 598 18.94 21.98 8.39
N GLN A 599 18.07 21.15 7.84
CA GLN A 599 18.27 19.73 7.69
C GLN A 599 18.00 19.28 6.26
N ALA A 600 18.37 18.04 5.97
CA ALA A 600 18.18 17.40 4.68
C ALA A 600 16.75 16.89 4.45
N LEU A 601 15.87 16.94 5.47
CA LEU A 601 14.47 16.58 5.31
C LEU A 601 13.63 17.79 4.89
N PRO A 602 12.83 17.67 3.83
CA PRO A 602 11.93 18.72 3.42
C PRO A 602 10.88 18.95 4.50
N GLN A 603 10.63 20.21 4.82
CA GLN A 603 9.69 20.60 5.89
C GLN A 603 8.31 20.96 5.32
N VAL A 604 8.28 21.56 4.12
CA VAL A 604 7.06 21.91 3.38
C VAL A 604 7.40 21.95 1.90
N GLN A 605 6.41 21.77 1.03
CA GLN A 605 6.58 21.97 -0.42
C GLN A 605 5.81 23.22 -0.85
N PRO A 606 6.48 24.24 -1.44
CA PRO A 606 5.78 25.25 -2.21
C PRO A 606 4.97 24.59 -3.33
N ARG A 607 3.78 25.10 -3.65
CA ARG A 607 2.99 24.62 -4.80
C ARG A 607 3.84 24.57 -6.08
N GLN A 608 3.52 23.61 -6.96
CA GLN A 608 4.13 23.50 -8.29
C GLN A 608 4.05 24.84 -9.04
N LEU A 609 5.17 25.23 -9.64
CA LEU A 609 5.27 26.33 -10.58
C LEU A 609 5.13 25.78 -12.00
N ASP A 610 4.05 26.15 -12.68
CA ASP A 610 3.92 25.94 -14.12
C ASP A 610 4.90 26.88 -14.83
N LEU A 611 5.83 26.32 -15.62
CA LEU A 611 6.79 27.15 -16.37
C LEU A 611 6.15 27.73 -17.62
N THR A 612 4.95 27.32 -18.03
CA THR A 612 4.31 27.89 -19.22
C THR A 612 3.59 29.21 -18.96
N SER A 613 3.46 29.62 -17.68
CA SER A 613 2.87 30.90 -17.27
C SER A 613 3.80 31.66 -16.31
N ALA A 614 3.60 32.98 -16.20
CA ALA A 614 4.15 33.72 -15.07
C ALA A 614 3.45 33.23 -13.80
N GLY A 615 4.23 32.95 -12.77
CA GLY A 615 3.68 32.50 -11.51
C GLY A 615 4.72 32.54 -10.41
N ALA A 616 4.20 32.68 -9.20
CA ALA A 616 4.96 32.53 -7.99
C ALA A 616 4.26 31.54 -7.07
N THR A 617 5.04 30.89 -6.24
CA THR A 617 4.56 30.00 -5.20
C THR A 617 5.14 30.44 -3.88
N GLN A 618 4.31 30.37 -2.84
CA GLN A 618 4.62 30.90 -1.53
C GLN A 618 4.33 29.84 -0.48
N VAL A 619 5.18 29.77 0.53
CA VAL A 619 5.04 28.82 1.63
C VAL A 619 5.51 29.44 2.94
N SER A 620 4.71 29.29 3.98
CA SER A 620 5.10 29.70 5.34
C SER A 620 6.07 28.70 5.95
N LEU A 621 7.12 29.19 6.62
CA LEU A 621 8.08 28.33 7.31
C LEU A 621 7.49 27.80 8.64
N PRO A 622 7.52 26.48 8.88
CA PRO A 622 7.04 25.93 10.15
C PRO A 622 7.88 26.43 11.34
N GLY A 623 7.19 26.92 12.37
CA GLY A 623 7.80 27.37 13.62
C GLY A 623 8.59 28.69 13.53
N VAL A 624 8.54 29.38 12.39
CA VAL A 624 9.25 30.65 12.15
C VAL A 624 8.28 31.64 11.52
N ARG A 625 8.39 32.94 11.86
CA ARG A 625 7.55 33.98 11.25
C ARG A 625 8.12 34.45 9.92
N ALA A 626 8.19 33.52 8.96
CA ALA A 626 8.76 33.76 7.66
C ALA A 626 7.98 33.07 6.55
N LEU A 627 8.07 33.65 5.37
CA LEU A 627 7.48 33.19 4.12
C LEU A 627 8.62 33.00 3.12
N VAL A 628 8.63 31.88 2.41
CA VAL A 628 9.51 31.66 1.25
C VAL A 628 8.68 31.77 -0.01
N ALA A 629 9.14 32.58 -0.96
CA ALA A 629 8.55 32.70 -2.27
C ALA A 629 9.55 32.32 -3.35
N VAL A 630 9.05 31.67 -4.40
CA VAL A 630 9.81 31.35 -5.61
C VAL A 630 8.96 31.75 -6.81
N GLY A 631 9.55 32.49 -7.74
CA GLY A 631 8.88 32.86 -8.98
C GLY A 631 9.79 32.68 -10.17
N ILE A 632 9.17 32.50 -11.34
CA ILE A 632 9.87 32.39 -12.62
C ILE A 632 9.29 33.35 -13.65
N ALA A 633 10.17 33.92 -14.47
CA ALA A 633 9.79 34.80 -15.55
C ALA A 633 8.94 34.04 -16.59
N PRO A 634 7.94 34.72 -17.19
CA PRO A 634 7.04 34.11 -18.18
C PRO A 634 7.76 33.67 -19.46
N GLN A 635 8.85 34.35 -19.81
CA GLN A 635 9.57 34.17 -21.07
C GLN A 635 11.08 34.26 -20.85
N ASP A 636 11.83 33.90 -21.88
CA ASP A 636 13.28 34.03 -21.87
C ASP A 636 13.68 35.51 -21.87
N GLY A 637 14.79 35.83 -21.20
CA GLY A 637 15.30 37.21 -21.15
C GLY A 637 15.78 37.64 -19.77
N ALA A 638 16.33 38.85 -19.71
CA ALA A 638 16.80 39.49 -18.47
C ALA A 638 15.66 40.21 -17.77
N TRP A 639 14.65 39.45 -17.34
CA TRP A 639 13.52 39.99 -16.61
C TRP A 639 13.95 40.45 -15.22
N ARG A 640 13.41 41.60 -14.77
CA ARG A 640 13.55 42.11 -13.40
C ARG A 640 12.32 41.71 -12.61
N ALA A 641 12.50 41.28 -11.36
CA ALA A 641 11.41 40.90 -10.49
C ALA A 641 11.24 41.94 -9.39
N PHE A 642 10.01 42.29 -9.05
CA PHE A 642 9.66 43.19 -7.98
C PHE A 642 8.62 42.55 -7.08
N VAL A 643 8.71 42.81 -5.78
CA VAL A 643 7.71 42.36 -4.81
C VAL A 643 7.17 43.53 -4.00
N TRP A 644 5.86 43.52 -3.78
CA TRP A 644 5.21 44.32 -2.74
C TRP A 644 5.06 43.52 -1.46
N SER A 645 5.64 44.02 -0.37
CA SER A 645 5.34 43.50 0.97
C SER A 645 4.58 44.55 1.77
N VAL A 646 3.52 44.13 2.47
CA VAL A 646 2.74 44.99 3.36
C VAL A 646 3.64 45.63 4.43
N SER A 647 4.71 44.93 4.84
CA SER A 647 5.71 45.43 5.79
C SER A 647 6.52 46.63 5.27
N ALA A 648 6.78 46.70 3.96
CA ALA A 648 7.45 47.84 3.32
C ALA A 648 6.48 49.01 3.12
N SER A 649 5.21 48.72 2.83
CA SER A 649 4.18 49.75 2.57
C SER A 649 3.77 50.56 3.82
N ALA A 650 3.99 50.07 5.04
CA ALA A 650 3.72 50.83 6.27
C ALA A 650 4.58 52.10 6.42
N GLY A 651 5.68 52.20 5.64
CA GLY A 651 6.54 53.38 5.54
C GLY A 651 6.29 54.26 4.31
N GLY A 652 5.44 53.85 3.36
CA GLY A 652 5.31 54.48 2.04
C GLY A 652 6.42 54.12 1.06
N ASP A 653 7.03 52.94 1.21
CA ASP A 653 8.17 52.52 0.38
C ASP A 653 7.74 51.95 -0.98
N LEU A 654 8.56 52.26 -2.00
CA LEU A 654 8.54 51.74 -3.36
C LEU A 654 8.70 50.19 -3.40
N PRO A 655 8.35 49.53 -4.52
CA PRO A 655 8.55 48.10 -4.67
C PRO A 655 10.00 47.68 -4.46
N VAL A 656 10.19 46.50 -3.86
CA VAL A 656 11.52 45.92 -3.66
C VAL A 656 11.91 45.15 -4.91
N GLU A 657 12.96 45.60 -5.60
CA GLU A 657 13.57 44.83 -6.67
C GLU A 657 14.29 43.60 -6.09
N LEU A 658 13.95 42.44 -6.62
CA LEU A 658 14.56 41.16 -6.28
C LEU A 658 15.65 40.83 -7.29
N PRO A 659 16.83 40.36 -6.84
CA PRO A 659 17.80 39.72 -7.72
C PRO A 659 17.15 38.54 -8.46
N THR A 660 17.43 38.44 -9.75
CA THR A 660 17.04 37.29 -10.56
C THR A 660 18.27 36.50 -10.95
N VAL A 661 18.19 35.18 -10.81
CA VAL A 661 19.21 34.23 -11.24
C VAL A 661 18.76 33.55 -12.53
N ARG A 662 19.71 33.23 -13.41
CA ARG A 662 19.39 32.51 -14.65
C ARG A 662 19.33 31.01 -14.42
N ARG A 663 18.21 30.42 -14.83
CA ARG A 663 18.04 28.97 -15.01
C ARG A 663 17.77 28.69 -16.47
N GLY A 664 18.76 28.12 -17.16
CA GLY A 664 18.69 27.99 -18.62
C GLY A 664 18.45 29.36 -19.25
N GLU A 665 17.38 29.49 -20.03
CA GLU A 665 17.04 30.73 -20.74
C GLU A 665 16.17 31.69 -19.91
N ARG A 666 15.66 31.26 -18.75
CA ARG A 666 14.72 32.02 -17.93
C ARG A 666 15.35 32.64 -16.69
N ALA A 667 14.74 33.73 -16.24
CA ALA A 667 15.04 34.37 -14.96
C ALA A 667 14.15 33.77 -13.86
N VAL A 668 14.75 33.43 -12.73
CA VAL A 668 14.10 32.90 -11.52
C VAL A 668 14.47 33.82 -10.37
N TYR A 669 13.55 34.06 -9.44
CA TYR A 669 13.91 34.61 -8.13
C TYR A 669 13.45 33.65 -7.04
N ALA A 670 14.12 33.73 -5.90
CA ALA A 670 13.60 33.19 -4.66
C ALA A 670 14.00 34.10 -3.52
N TYR A 671 13.08 34.33 -2.59
CA TYR A 671 13.35 35.12 -1.40
C TYR A 671 12.68 34.50 -0.18
N VAL A 672 13.25 34.83 0.97
CA VAL A 672 12.62 34.65 2.27
C VAL A 672 12.31 36.01 2.86
N ALA A 673 11.05 36.21 3.21
CA ALA A 673 10.60 37.38 3.94
C ALA A 673 10.37 37.00 5.40
N THR A 674 10.94 37.77 6.31
CA THR A 674 10.68 37.70 7.76
C THR A 674 9.79 38.83 8.17
N ASP A 675 8.71 38.53 8.88
CA ASP A 675 7.79 39.55 9.33
C ASP A 675 7.89 39.78 10.83
N ALA A 676 8.30 40.99 11.21
CA ALA A 676 8.30 41.43 12.59
C ALA A 676 6.88 41.76 13.11
N SER A 677 5.90 41.98 12.22
CA SER A 677 4.57 42.55 12.50
C SER A 677 3.41 41.54 12.57
N GLY A 678 3.55 40.34 12.01
CA GLY A 678 2.53 39.29 11.97
C GLY A 678 1.44 39.42 10.89
N LEU A 679 1.67 40.26 9.86
CA LEU A 679 0.76 40.60 8.77
C LEU A 679 1.31 40.17 7.40
N PHE A 680 1.71 38.90 7.24
CA PHE A 680 1.72 38.30 5.91
C PHE A 680 0.27 38.04 5.47
N ASP A 681 -0.47 39.09 5.15
CA ASP A 681 -1.64 38.91 4.28
C ASP A 681 -1.12 38.53 2.89
N THR A 682 -1.77 37.57 2.27
CA THR A 682 -1.44 36.86 1.01
C THR A 682 -1.40 37.75 -0.25
N LEU A 683 -1.13 39.04 -0.11
CA LEU A 683 -1.16 40.06 -1.16
C LEU A 683 0.24 40.53 -1.55
N SER A 684 1.26 39.68 -1.42
CA SER A 684 2.50 39.97 -2.15
C SER A 684 2.23 39.77 -3.63
N THR A 685 2.10 40.89 -4.34
CA THR A 685 1.96 40.90 -5.79
C THR A 685 3.36 40.85 -6.37
N ASP A 686 3.68 39.76 -7.03
CA ASP A 686 4.92 39.62 -7.78
C ASP A 686 4.77 40.33 -9.12
N VAL A 687 5.75 41.15 -9.49
CA VAL A 687 5.73 41.92 -10.73
C VAL A 687 6.99 41.64 -11.53
N TRP A 688 6.81 41.36 -12.82
CA TRP A 688 7.89 41.10 -13.75
C TRP A 688 8.02 42.27 -14.72
N VAL A 689 9.24 42.79 -14.90
CA VAL A 689 9.54 43.82 -15.89
C VAL A 689 10.39 43.23 -17.00
N SER A 690 9.91 43.28 -18.23
CA SER A 690 10.60 42.78 -19.41
C SER A 690 11.84 43.61 -19.73
N PRO A 691 12.79 43.09 -20.52
CA PRO A 691 13.93 43.88 -21.01
C PRO A 691 13.53 45.14 -21.80
N ASP A 692 12.33 45.14 -22.40
CA ASP A 692 11.78 46.27 -23.15
C ASP A 692 11.01 47.27 -22.26
N GLY A 693 10.87 46.97 -20.96
CA GLY A 693 10.20 47.80 -19.97
C GLY A 693 8.72 47.50 -19.76
N ASP A 694 8.20 46.42 -20.37
CA ASP A 694 6.81 46.01 -20.17
C ASP A 694 6.62 45.44 -18.77
N VAL A 695 5.58 45.88 -18.07
CA VAL A 695 5.24 45.41 -16.72
C VAL A 695 4.19 44.32 -16.83
N LEU A 696 4.50 43.15 -16.29
CA LEU A 696 3.63 41.99 -16.23
C LEU A 696 3.32 41.64 -14.77
N VAL A 697 2.02 41.62 -14.46
CA VAL A 697 1.49 41.19 -13.17
C VAL A 697 0.76 39.87 -13.39
N PRO A 698 1.22 38.74 -12.79
CA PRO A 698 0.56 37.46 -12.92
C PRO A 698 -0.92 37.55 -12.49
N GLY A 699 -1.82 37.01 -13.32
CA GLY A 699 -3.27 37.10 -13.11
C GLY A 699 -3.95 38.32 -13.74
N CYS A 700 -3.18 39.28 -14.27
CA CYS A 700 -3.68 40.43 -15.02
C CYS A 700 -3.52 40.30 -16.53
N GLU A 701 -3.31 39.08 -17.04
CA GLU A 701 -3.11 38.85 -18.47
C GLU A 701 -4.36 39.27 -19.27
N GLY A 702 -4.17 40.24 -20.18
CA GLY A 702 -5.23 40.76 -21.04
C GLY A 702 -6.08 41.87 -20.41
N LEU A 703 -5.78 42.30 -19.19
CA LEU A 703 -6.36 43.50 -18.58
C LEU A 703 -5.51 44.74 -18.88
N THR A 704 -6.13 45.92 -18.86
CA THR A 704 -5.40 47.18 -18.75
C THR A 704 -4.84 47.37 -17.34
N GLU A 705 -3.90 48.28 -17.16
CA GLU A 705 -3.28 48.55 -15.84
C GLU A 705 -4.32 49.01 -14.81
N ASP A 706 -5.21 49.93 -15.20
CA ASP A 706 -6.30 50.41 -14.35
C ASP A 706 -7.25 49.25 -13.96
N GLU A 707 -7.60 48.36 -14.91
CA GLU A 707 -8.44 47.19 -14.64
C GLU A 707 -7.73 46.18 -13.72
N CYS A 708 -6.42 45.99 -13.87
CA CYS A 708 -5.62 45.12 -13.00
C CYS A 708 -5.60 45.66 -11.55
N GLU A 709 -5.37 46.98 -11.37
CA GLU A 709 -5.42 47.63 -10.07
C GLU A 709 -6.83 47.61 -9.44
N GLU A 710 -7.90 47.70 -10.25
CA GLU A 710 -9.28 47.61 -9.76
C GLU A 710 -9.70 46.18 -9.37
N THR A 711 -9.13 45.15 -9.99
CA THR A 711 -9.53 43.74 -9.81
C THR A 711 -8.85 43.04 -8.65
N GLY A 712 -7.89 43.68 -7.98
CA GLY A 712 -7.26 43.16 -6.76
C GLY A 712 -5.75 43.36 -6.66
N ALA A 713 -5.10 43.94 -7.68
CA ALA A 713 -3.73 44.40 -7.51
C ALA A 713 -3.68 45.64 -6.59
N THR A 714 -2.49 45.92 -6.03
CA THR A 714 -2.30 47.08 -5.14
C THR A 714 -2.48 48.37 -5.96
N PRO A 715 -3.37 49.31 -5.56
CA PRO A 715 -3.53 50.57 -6.30
C PRO A 715 -2.22 51.35 -6.41
N GLY A 716 -1.89 51.84 -7.60
CA GLY A 716 -0.62 52.55 -7.88
C GLY A 716 0.57 51.64 -8.20
N LEU A 717 0.41 50.31 -8.19
CA LEU A 717 1.48 49.34 -8.42
C LEU A 717 2.27 49.63 -9.71
N PHE A 718 1.60 49.93 -10.83
CA PHE A 718 2.31 50.16 -12.09
C PHE A 718 3.09 51.48 -12.08
N ALA A 719 2.58 52.51 -11.39
CA ALA A 719 3.25 53.79 -11.27
C ALA A 719 4.51 53.65 -10.41
N ASP A 720 4.41 52.96 -9.29
CA ASP A 720 5.49 52.76 -8.34
C ASP A 720 6.60 51.86 -8.92
N VAL A 721 6.26 50.83 -9.72
CA VAL A 721 7.28 50.05 -10.47
C VAL A 721 8.03 50.95 -11.42
N ARG A 722 7.34 51.78 -12.20
CA ARG A 722 7.99 52.71 -13.13
C ARG A 722 8.88 53.71 -12.40
N GLU A 723 8.43 54.23 -11.26
CA GLU A 723 9.24 55.11 -10.42
C GLU A 723 10.50 54.40 -9.91
N ALA A 724 10.40 53.13 -9.51
CA ALA A 724 11.55 52.33 -9.11
C ALA A 724 12.52 52.01 -10.27
N LEU A 725 12.04 52.04 -11.52
CA LEU A 725 12.88 51.87 -12.72
C LEU A 725 13.69 53.12 -13.09
N GLY A 726 13.28 54.32 -12.64
CA GLY A 726 13.95 55.61 -12.89
C GLY A 726 13.34 56.39 -14.04
#